data_AF-A0A520PMR1-F1
#
_entry.id   AF-A0A520PMR1-F1
#
_cell.length_a   1.000
_cell.length_b   1.000
_cell.length_c   1.000
_cell.angle_alpha   90.00
_cell.angle_beta   90.00
_cell.angle_gamma   90.00
#
_symmetry.space_group_name_H-M   'P 1'
#
loop_
_entity.id
_entity.type
_entity.pdbx_description
1 polymer ?
#
loop_
_entity_poly.entity_id
_entity_poly.type
_entity_poly.pdbx_seq_one_letter_code
_entity_poly.pdbx_strand_id
1 'polypeptide(L)'
;MKTVPEAERYSTEDSETNSEELSEQKSTNVSFSFFLYRLIAYADARRSIASFIVVLSVVVLVDIIFNKYLFVPYIELVESLSNASLGGFAELDIGFAPEVWQALLGMILGTLILVISIASQSIPKLIDLYMKDVPSLLYIWLLIISGGHALIIKIYGEIGIVRESSRIFNTHFLLTICAIIAFPYVFYILRYTKPTNIINRIYNNNMDQITALTSKRNRALSHIPDVVEYQQYSIFEALNQLDDILEFVSFKELKADIVHDMCLTLQNYIRLKPDIAPAFFKVSPKIRTDISFKTMVGQFGEMERNQSFYEQKCFRLMGNVYIRLLEHGEFDLSSMVTGEMANLGLTAIESEDEAIIELVIIRFNTFFRMAFKHAIGTNEPRNIYNLSFFYGQFIKYLVEHNKVDQVKSCFGYLRFYGVEIAKTFPKVPSVYFDVAAIAFEMKKLLEQIHHERWDIEIQKALVNEILQVDNPPDFNKDDLDEGIKLTNTVRNIQFGLALFYQSEGVEEFVEQIAKDILDDLDYLGESTFYRVLGMIEGLMRFGGPTFWEDTDRGNVNIFFTHNKDQIDGFKKRLHDLAEAKLKKKTKDKYFLTNTEMDLLWEMSRLTKVKEVEQIITKVANFELILSELQNIDEARLEGLVSLREKLNFNSENPKLIVTNSRQVAVGTLLKISGIISGSNKQKEIEATVQLNTPNFIFVNISSTADSKIFEKFSSLTVCFRPLRQKMIYQFKAAPQGTGTNKLQRIAHADAVKIIEEL
;
A
#
# COMPACT_ATOMS: atom_id res chain seq x y z
N MET A 1 16.71 78.10 -48.38
CA MET A 1 16.38 78.87 -49.59
C MET A 1 16.09 77.86 -50.71
N LYS A 2 14.86 77.89 -51.25
CA LYS A 2 14.35 77.26 -52.50
C LYS A 2 14.13 75.72 -52.59
N THR A 3 12.90 75.32 -52.25
CA THR A 3 11.84 74.68 -53.09
C THR A 3 12.16 73.71 -54.27
N VAL A 4 11.58 72.48 -54.16
CA VAL A 4 10.70 71.70 -55.11
C VAL A 4 11.38 71.06 -56.35
N PRO A 5 11.15 69.75 -56.67
CA PRO A 5 9.87 69.23 -57.19
C PRO A 5 9.25 67.96 -56.56
N GLU A 6 7.94 67.90 -56.78
CA GLU A 6 6.94 66.87 -56.49
C GLU A 6 6.92 65.72 -57.51
N ALA A 7 6.38 64.60 -57.02
CA ALA A 7 5.53 63.59 -57.66
C ALA A 7 6.13 62.51 -58.58
N GLU A 8 6.17 61.28 -58.04
CA GLU A 8 5.71 60.08 -58.74
C GLU A 8 4.93 59.20 -57.75
N ARG A 9 3.67 58.91 -58.09
CA ARG A 9 2.81 57.94 -57.39
C ARG A 9 3.21 56.53 -57.85
N TYR A 10 3.42 55.62 -56.91
CA TYR A 10 3.36 54.17 -57.17
C TYR A 10 2.38 53.53 -56.19
N SER A 11 1.60 52.61 -56.75
CA SER A 11 0.35 52.00 -56.29
C SER A 11 0.48 51.10 -55.06
N THR A 12 -0.35 51.37 -54.05
CA THR A 12 -0.73 50.49 -52.93
C THR A 12 -2.01 49.72 -53.27
N GLU A 13 -1.97 48.77 -54.21
CA GLU A 13 -3.13 47.91 -54.53
C GLU A 13 -2.81 46.41 -54.59
N ASP A 14 -1.54 45.98 -54.63
CA ASP A 14 -1.18 44.56 -54.82
C ASP A 14 -0.79 43.79 -53.53
N SER A 15 -0.70 44.47 -52.37
CA SER A 15 -0.33 43.81 -51.10
C SER A 15 -1.50 43.53 -50.16
N GLU A 16 -2.64 44.19 -50.31
CA GLU A 16 -3.84 43.95 -49.49
C GLU A 16 -4.67 42.78 -50.04
N THR A 17 -4.80 42.65 -51.37
CA THR A 17 -5.55 41.59 -52.06
C THR A 17 -5.00 40.18 -51.81
N ASN A 18 -3.67 39.99 -51.79
CA ASN A 18 -3.08 38.68 -51.50
C ASN A 18 -3.25 38.27 -50.01
N SER A 19 -3.33 39.23 -49.10
CA SER A 19 -3.53 38.96 -47.66
C SER A 19 -5.01 38.68 -47.32
N GLU A 20 -5.93 39.34 -48.02
CA GLU A 20 -7.37 39.06 -47.94
C GLU A 20 -7.71 37.72 -48.58
N GLU A 21 -7.18 37.39 -49.78
CA GLU A 21 -7.38 36.08 -50.43
C GLU A 21 -6.84 34.92 -49.59
N LEU A 22 -5.66 35.05 -48.97
CA LEU A 22 -5.11 34.01 -48.06
C LEU A 22 -5.92 33.87 -46.75
N SER A 23 -6.58 34.93 -46.29
CA SER A 23 -7.46 34.91 -45.11
C SER A 23 -8.86 34.35 -45.43
N GLU A 24 -9.41 34.69 -46.60
CA GLU A 24 -10.68 34.16 -47.13
C GLU A 24 -10.55 32.68 -47.51
N GLN A 25 -9.43 32.26 -48.09
CA GLN A 25 -9.18 30.86 -48.44
C GLN A 25 -8.98 29.97 -47.19
N LYS A 26 -8.50 30.56 -46.09
CA LYS A 26 -8.37 29.88 -44.79
C LYS A 26 -9.70 29.85 -44.03
N SER A 27 -10.52 30.91 -44.10
CA SER A 27 -11.85 30.98 -43.47
C SER A 27 -12.89 30.11 -44.20
N THR A 28 -12.86 30.05 -45.53
CA THR A 28 -13.71 29.18 -46.37
C THR A 28 -13.39 27.70 -46.18
N ASN A 29 -12.11 27.32 -46.03
CA ASN A 29 -11.72 25.95 -45.70
C ASN A 29 -12.20 25.52 -44.30
N VAL A 30 -12.20 26.43 -43.31
CA VAL A 30 -12.75 26.17 -41.97
C VAL A 30 -14.28 26.06 -42.02
N SER A 31 -14.96 26.92 -42.79
CA SER A 31 -16.41 26.89 -43.00
C SER A 31 -16.90 25.64 -43.72
N PHE A 32 -16.21 25.23 -44.79
CA PHE A 32 -16.49 23.99 -45.52
C PHE A 32 -16.20 22.74 -44.66
N SER A 33 -15.09 22.74 -43.91
CA SER A 33 -14.77 21.66 -42.98
C SER A 33 -15.79 21.54 -41.84
N PHE A 34 -16.35 22.66 -41.38
CA PHE A 34 -17.43 22.71 -40.39
C PHE A 34 -18.75 22.22 -40.97
N PHE A 35 -19.09 22.60 -42.21
CA PHE A 35 -20.28 22.10 -42.91
C PHE A 35 -20.20 20.58 -43.15
N LEU A 36 -19.05 20.09 -43.65
CA LEU A 36 -18.79 18.66 -43.83
C LEU A 36 -18.85 17.91 -42.49
N TYR A 37 -18.28 18.48 -41.43
CA TYR A 37 -18.40 17.94 -40.07
C TYR A 37 -19.87 17.84 -39.65
N ARG A 38 -20.68 18.88 -39.88
CA ARG A 38 -22.09 18.88 -39.50
C ARG A 38 -22.90 17.87 -40.31
N LEU A 39 -22.58 17.66 -41.58
CA LEU A 39 -23.22 16.66 -42.43
C LEU A 39 -22.85 15.24 -42.02
N ILE A 40 -21.55 14.99 -41.74
CA ILE A 40 -21.08 13.71 -41.22
C ILE A 40 -21.67 13.44 -39.83
N ALA A 41 -21.67 14.43 -38.94
CA ALA A 41 -22.24 14.33 -37.61
C ALA A 41 -23.76 14.10 -37.66
N TYR A 42 -24.46 14.70 -38.62
CA TYR A 42 -25.89 14.45 -38.84
C TYR A 42 -26.15 13.04 -39.37
N ALA A 43 -25.33 12.56 -40.31
CA ALA A 43 -25.38 11.19 -40.79
C ALA A 43 -25.04 10.18 -39.69
N ASP A 44 -24.08 10.49 -38.81
CA ASP A 44 -23.70 9.71 -37.65
C ASP A 44 -24.78 9.70 -36.56
N ALA A 45 -25.48 10.81 -36.36
CA ALA A 45 -26.61 10.88 -35.44
C ALA A 45 -27.83 10.09 -35.97
N ARG A 46 -27.93 9.89 -37.29
CA ARG A 46 -29.05 9.22 -37.97
C ARG A 46 -28.59 8.07 -38.87
N ARG A 47 -27.65 7.24 -38.38
CA ARG A 47 -26.99 6.16 -39.12
C ARG A 47 -27.96 5.22 -39.84
N SER A 48 -29.07 4.86 -39.21
CA SER A 48 -30.06 3.97 -39.82
C SER A 48 -30.74 4.61 -41.04
N ILE A 49 -31.13 5.89 -40.96
CA ILE A 49 -31.74 6.62 -42.09
C ILE A 49 -30.73 6.80 -43.21
N ALA A 50 -29.47 7.13 -42.87
CA ALA A 50 -28.41 7.22 -43.86
C ALA A 50 -28.19 5.88 -44.58
N SER A 51 -28.12 4.78 -43.83
CA SER A 51 -27.97 3.42 -44.38
C SER A 51 -29.15 3.05 -45.29
N PHE A 52 -30.38 3.38 -44.88
CA PHE A 52 -31.57 3.20 -45.71
C PHE A 52 -31.47 3.92 -47.06
N ILE A 53 -31.14 5.22 -47.05
CA ILE A 53 -31.04 6.02 -48.28
C ILE A 53 -29.94 5.50 -49.19
N VAL A 54 -28.78 5.13 -48.62
CA VAL A 54 -27.65 4.57 -49.36
C VAL A 54 -28.05 3.26 -50.04
N VAL A 55 -28.60 2.31 -49.28
CA VAL A 55 -29.00 1.01 -49.82
C VAL A 55 -30.10 1.15 -50.87
N LEU A 56 -31.10 2.01 -50.62
CA LEU A 56 -32.17 2.26 -51.57
C LEU A 56 -31.63 2.79 -52.90
N SER A 57 -30.73 3.77 -52.83
CA SER A 57 -30.08 4.34 -54.00
C SER A 57 -29.27 3.29 -54.76
N VAL A 58 -28.51 2.44 -54.04
CA VAL A 58 -27.72 1.36 -54.65
C VAL A 58 -28.61 0.34 -55.35
N VAL A 59 -29.65 -0.16 -54.70
CA VAL A 59 -30.55 -1.17 -55.31
C VAL A 59 -31.22 -0.62 -56.56
N VAL A 60 -31.72 0.61 -56.52
CA VAL A 60 -32.37 1.25 -57.66
C VAL A 60 -31.37 1.50 -58.81
N LEU A 61 -30.18 2.02 -58.51
CA LEU A 61 -29.16 2.26 -59.53
C LEU A 61 -28.69 0.96 -60.18
N VAL A 62 -28.49 -0.10 -59.40
CA VAL A 62 -28.06 -1.39 -59.91
C VAL A 62 -29.16 -2.06 -60.73
N ASP A 63 -30.45 -1.96 -60.34
CA ASP A 63 -31.57 -2.43 -61.18
C ASP A 63 -31.61 -1.69 -62.53
N ILE A 64 -31.40 -0.37 -62.53
CA ILE A 64 -31.34 0.42 -63.77
C ILE A 64 -30.16 -0.01 -64.64
N ILE A 65 -28.98 -0.18 -64.05
CA ILE A 65 -27.77 -0.65 -64.75
C ILE A 65 -28.00 -2.04 -65.32
N PHE A 66 -28.57 -2.95 -64.53
CA PHE A 66 -28.85 -4.32 -64.96
C PHE A 66 -29.79 -4.32 -66.15
N ASN A 67 -30.89 -3.56 -66.07
CA ASN A 67 -31.86 -3.42 -67.15
C ASN A 67 -31.26 -2.82 -68.44
N LYS A 68 -30.35 -1.84 -68.32
CA LYS A 68 -29.79 -1.16 -69.50
C LYS A 68 -28.62 -1.91 -70.15
N TYR A 69 -27.76 -2.55 -69.36
CA TYR A 69 -26.46 -3.02 -69.83
C TYR A 69 -26.19 -4.50 -69.58
N LEU A 70 -26.73 -5.11 -68.52
CA LEU A 70 -26.35 -6.48 -68.12
C LEU A 70 -27.39 -7.54 -68.48
N PHE A 71 -28.63 -7.13 -68.73
CA PHE A 71 -29.71 -8.06 -69.01
C PHE A 71 -29.48 -8.84 -70.32
N VAL A 72 -29.19 -8.16 -71.44
CA VAL A 72 -28.95 -8.83 -72.73
C VAL A 72 -27.73 -9.77 -72.67
N PRO A 73 -26.55 -9.33 -72.17
CA PRO A 73 -25.41 -10.24 -72.00
C PRO A 73 -25.69 -11.44 -71.08
N TYR A 74 -26.53 -11.24 -70.06
CA TYR A 74 -26.92 -12.32 -69.16
C TYR A 74 -27.75 -13.39 -69.88
N ILE A 75 -28.71 -12.98 -70.72
CA ILE A 75 -29.51 -13.93 -71.52
C ILE A 75 -28.60 -14.74 -72.43
N GLU A 76 -27.72 -14.07 -73.19
CA GLU A 76 -26.76 -14.73 -74.09
C GLU A 76 -25.87 -15.74 -73.35
N LEU A 77 -25.41 -15.37 -72.14
CA LEU A 77 -24.63 -16.27 -71.29
C LEU A 77 -25.43 -17.52 -70.90
N VAL A 78 -26.67 -17.35 -70.42
CA VAL A 78 -27.52 -18.48 -70.01
C VAL A 78 -27.84 -19.38 -71.20
N GLU A 79 -28.14 -18.82 -72.37
CA GLU A 79 -28.37 -19.58 -73.61
C GLU A 79 -27.13 -20.36 -74.04
N SER A 80 -25.94 -19.75 -73.95
CA SER A 80 -24.67 -20.44 -74.27
C SER A 80 -24.34 -21.58 -73.32
N LEU A 81 -24.71 -21.46 -72.03
CA LEU A 81 -24.47 -22.49 -71.02
C LEU A 81 -25.51 -23.62 -71.06
N SER A 82 -26.74 -23.30 -71.47
CA SER A 82 -27.87 -24.25 -71.48
C SER A 82 -28.12 -24.92 -72.83
N ASN A 83 -27.49 -24.45 -73.92
CA ASN A 83 -27.71 -24.91 -75.30
C ASN A 83 -29.19 -24.88 -75.76
N ALA A 84 -30.00 -24.00 -75.16
CA ALA A 84 -31.41 -23.82 -75.50
C ALA A 84 -31.76 -22.33 -75.60
N SER A 85 -32.54 -21.93 -76.61
CA SER A 85 -33.10 -20.58 -76.70
C SER A 85 -34.21 -20.43 -75.66
N LEU A 86 -34.05 -19.50 -74.71
CA LEU A 86 -35.08 -19.28 -73.70
C LEU A 86 -36.25 -18.53 -74.33
N GLY A 87 -37.47 -19.05 -74.17
CA GLY A 87 -38.73 -18.47 -74.67
C GLY A 87 -39.18 -17.19 -73.93
N GLY A 88 -38.23 -16.33 -73.57
CA GLY A 88 -38.44 -15.15 -72.73
C GLY A 88 -38.53 -15.49 -71.23
N PHE A 89 -38.04 -14.60 -70.38
CA PHE A 89 -38.12 -14.78 -68.92
C PHE A 89 -39.46 -14.29 -68.34
N ALA A 90 -40.43 -13.98 -69.21
CA ALA A 90 -41.79 -13.58 -68.85
C ALA A 90 -42.58 -14.70 -68.15
N GLU A 91 -42.32 -15.96 -68.50
CA GLU A 91 -43.01 -17.15 -67.95
C GLU A 91 -42.38 -17.67 -66.66
N LEU A 92 -41.28 -17.07 -66.18
CA LEU A 92 -40.65 -17.45 -64.91
C LEU A 92 -41.63 -17.19 -63.75
N ASP A 93 -42.07 -18.25 -63.07
CA ASP A 93 -42.86 -18.11 -61.85
C ASP A 93 -42.02 -17.46 -60.76
N ILE A 94 -42.45 -16.29 -60.31
CA ILE A 94 -41.82 -15.51 -59.24
C ILE A 94 -42.76 -15.27 -58.06
N GLY A 95 -43.91 -15.95 -58.04
CA GLY A 95 -44.93 -15.78 -56.99
C GLY A 95 -44.40 -16.10 -55.59
N PHE A 96 -43.41 -17.01 -55.51
CA PHE A 96 -42.73 -17.43 -54.28
C PHE A 96 -41.69 -16.42 -53.76
N ALA A 97 -41.18 -15.51 -54.59
CA ALA A 97 -40.01 -14.70 -54.25
C ALA A 97 -40.22 -13.83 -53.00
N PRO A 98 -41.36 -13.12 -52.83
CA PRO A 98 -41.64 -12.38 -51.60
C PRO A 98 -41.68 -13.26 -50.34
N GLU A 99 -42.18 -14.50 -50.44
CA GLU A 99 -42.24 -15.44 -49.32
C GLU A 99 -40.84 -15.90 -48.91
N VAL A 100 -39.96 -16.20 -49.87
CA VAL A 100 -38.56 -16.56 -49.58
C VAL A 100 -37.79 -15.40 -48.96
N TRP A 101 -38.02 -14.17 -49.43
CA TRP A 101 -37.45 -12.97 -48.80
C TRP A 101 -37.93 -12.77 -47.37
N GLN A 102 -39.23 -12.98 -47.11
CA GLN A 102 -39.79 -12.92 -45.75
C GLN A 102 -39.19 -14.01 -44.86
N ALA A 103 -39.01 -15.23 -45.36
CA ALA A 103 -38.38 -16.32 -44.62
C ALA A 103 -36.91 -16.00 -44.28
N LEU A 104 -36.14 -15.48 -45.25
CA LEU A 104 -34.74 -15.08 -45.04
C LEU A 104 -34.65 -13.93 -44.01
N LEU A 105 -35.48 -12.90 -44.15
CA LEU A 105 -35.53 -11.79 -43.20
C LEU A 105 -35.93 -12.27 -41.80
N GLY A 106 -36.94 -13.14 -41.70
CA GLY A 106 -37.40 -13.71 -40.43
C GLY A 106 -36.33 -14.55 -39.73
N MET A 107 -35.59 -15.37 -40.50
CA MET A 107 -34.46 -16.16 -39.98
C MET A 107 -33.35 -15.26 -39.41
N ILE A 108 -32.95 -14.23 -40.16
CA ILE A 108 -31.90 -13.30 -39.75
C ILE A 108 -32.35 -12.49 -38.53
N LEU A 109 -33.53 -11.87 -38.58
CA LEU A 109 -34.06 -11.08 -37.47
C LEU A 109 -34.25 -11.94 -36.21
N GLY A 110 -34.77 -13.16 -36.34
CA GLY A 110 -34.93 -14.09 -35.23
C GLY A 110 -33.60 -14.46 -34.58
N THR A 111 -32.58 -14.75 -35.40
CA THR A 111 -31.23 -15.04 -34.90
C THR A 111 -30.62 -13.83 -34.17
N LEU A 112 -30.77 -12.63 -34.74
CA LEU A 112 -30.30 -11.39 -34.13
C LEU A 112 -30.95 -11.14 -32.77
N ILE A 113 -32.28 -11.25 -32.69
CA ILE A 113 -33.03 -11.05 -31.44
C ILE A 113 -32.54 -12.03 -30.37
N LEU A 114 -32.36 -13.30 -30.72
CA LEU A 114 -31.88 -14.32 -29.79
C LEU A 114 -30.46 -14.01 -29.29
N VAL A 115 -29.52 -13.76 -30.21
CA VAL A 115 -28.11 -13.54 -29.86
C VAL A 115 -27.92 -12.26 -29.04
N ILE A 116 -28.59 -11.18 -29.44
CA ILE A 116 -28.55 -9.90 -28.71
C ILE A 116 -29.20 -10.05 -27.35
N SER A 117 -30.33 -10.76 -27.24
CA SER A 117 -31.01 -10.98 -25.97
C SER A 117 -30.12 -11.72 -24.98
N ILE A 118 -29.46 -12.80 -25.40
CA ILE A 118 -28.53 -13.55 -24.56
C ILE A 118 -27.36 -12.67 -24.12
N ALA A 119 -26.70 -12.00 -25.06
CA ALA A 119 -25.52 -11.18 -24.74
C ALA A 119 -25.86 -9.93 -23.91
N SER A 120 -27.08 -9.39 -24.04
CA SER A 120 -27.55 -8.24 -23.24
C SER A 120 -27.73 -8.54 -21.75
N GLN A 121 -27.78 -9.83 -21.36
CA GLN A 121 -27.80 -10.22 -19.94
C GLN A 121 -26.47 -9.92 -19.25
N SER A 122 -25.35 -9.98 -19.98
CA SER A 122 -24.01 -9.73 -19.46
C SER A 122 -23.43 -8.37 -19.84
N ILE A 123 -24.01 -7.70 -20.85
CA ILE A 123 -23.49 -6.46 -21.42
C ILE A 123 -24.64 -5.46 -21.52
N PRO A 124 -24.75 -4.54 -20.55
CA PRO A 124 -25.72 -3.45 -20.61
C PRO A 124 -25.56 -2.64 -21.89
N LYS A 125 -26.66 -2.08 -22.41
CA LYS A 125 -26.66 -1.22 -23.61
C LYS A 125 -26.05 -1.86 -24.87
N LEU A 126 -25.95 -3.21 -24.94
CA LEU A 126 -25.51 -3.92 -26.14
C LEU A 126 -26.34 -3.54 -27.38
N ILE A 127 -27.63 -3.30 -27.18
CA ILE A 127 -28.54 -2.84 -28.24
C ILE A 127 -28.04 -1.52 -28.84
N ASP A 128 -27.58 -0.58 -28.01
CA ASP A 128 -27.08 0.72 -28.49
C ASP A 128 -25.80 0.56 -29.31
N LEU A 129 -24.93 -0.38 -28.92
CA LEU A 129 -23.73 -0.72 -29.69
C LEU A 129 -24.10 -1.34 -31.04
N TYR A 130 -25.06 -2.26 -31.06
CA TYR A 130 -25.53 -2.89 -32.29
C TYR A 130 -26.22 -1.90 -33.23
N MET A 131 -27.09 -1.03 -32.71
CA MET A 131 -27.82 -0.03 -33.50
C MET A 131 -26.89 1.03 -34.12
N LYS A 132 -25.64 1.10 -33.69
CA LYS A 132 -24.60 1.97 -34.26
C LYS A 132 -23.70 1.25 -35.29
N ASP A 133 -23.88 -0.05 -35.50
CA ASP A 133 -23.04 -0.87 -36.35
C ASP A 133 -23.43 -0.76 -37.83
N VAL A 134 -22.57 -0.13 -38.63
CA VAL A 134 -22.84 0.18 -40.04
C VAL A 134 -23.01 -1.08 -40.90
N PRO A 135 -22.14 -2.11 -40.83
CA PRO A 135 -22.32 -3.33 -41.62
C PRO A 135 -23.68 -4.00 -41.36
N SER A 136 -24.11 -4.06 -40.09
CA SER A 136 -25.40 -4.63 -39.70
C SER A 136 -26.58 -3.83 -40.24
N LEU A 137 -26.54 -2.50 -40.11
CA LEU A 137 -27.58 -1.63 -40.64
C LEU A 137 -27.70 -1.74 -42.17
N LEU A 138 -26.57 -1.72 -42.89
CA LEU A 138 -26.55 -1.86 -44.35
C LEU A 138 -27.14 -3.20 -44.79
N TYR A 139 -26.77 -4.30 -44.12
CA TYR A 139 -27.26 -5.62 -44.50
C TYR A 139 -28.75 -5.80 -44.20
N ILE A 140 -29.24 -5.35 -43.04
CA ILE A 140 -30.68 -5.40 -42.74
C ILE A 140 -31.48 -4.58 -43.76
N TRP A 141 -31.04 -3.35 -44.05
CA TRP A 141 -31.73 -2.53 -45.04
C TRP A 141 -31.66 -3.15 -46.44
N LEU A 142 -30.57 -3.84 -46.79
CA LEU A 142 -30.45 -4.57 -48.05
C LEU A 142 -31.48 -5.68 -48.15
N LEU A 143 -31.71 -6.46 -47.09
CA LEU A 143 -32.75 -7.49 -47.05
C LEU A 143 -34.15 -6.88 -47.18
N ILE A 144 -34.45 -5.82 -46.42
CA ILE A 144 -35.77 -5.16 -46.41
C ILE A 144 -36.07 -4.56 -47.79
N ILE A 145 -35.13 -3.81 -48.37
CA ILE A 145 -35.32 -3.13 -49.66
C ILE A 145 -35.38 -4.15 -50.79
N SER A 146 -34.56 -5.20 -50.77
CA SER A 146 -34.60 -6.26 -51.80
C SER A 146 -35.87 -7.09 -51.74
N GLY A 147 -36.40 -7.36 -50.54
CA GLY A 147 -37.72 -7.99 -50.36
C GLY A 147 -38.86 -7.07 -50.80
N GLY A 148 -38.78 -5.78 -50.49
CA GLY A 148 -39.72 -4.76 -50.98
C GLY A 148 -39.70 -4.65 -52.52
N HIS A 149 -38.51 -4.71 -53.12
CA HIS A 149 -38.33 -4.75 -54.56
C HIS A 149 -39.01 -6.00 -55.17
N ALA A 150 -38.87 -7.18 -54.56
CA ALA A 150 -39.57 -8.40 -54.99
C ALA A 150 -41.10 -8.25 -54.95
N LEU A 151 -41.63 -7.60 -53.90
CA LEU A 151 -43.07 -7.33 -53.77
C LEU A 151 -43.57 -6.38 -54.88
N ILE A 152 -42.83 -5.31 -55.16
CA ILE A 152 -43.16 -4.36 -56.23
C ILE A 152 -43.18 -5.07 -57.59
N ILE A 153 -42.17 -5.91 -57.87
CA ILE A 153 -42.11 -6.70 -59.11
C ILE A 153 -43.33 -7.62 -59.23
N LYS A 154 -43.74 -8.28 -58.15
CA LYS A 154 -44.93 -9.15 -58.13
C LYS A 154 -46.19 -8.35 -58.48
N ILE A 155 -46.41 -7.20 -57.82
CA ILE A 155 -47.56 -6.32 -58.08
C ILE A 155 -47.56 -5.86 -59.54
N TYR A 156 -46.41 -5.46 -60.09
CA TYR A 156 -46.30 -5.10 -61.51
C TYR A 156 -46.64 -6.26 -62.44
N GLY A 157 -46.22 -7.48 -62.08
CA GLY A 157 -46.62 -8.71 -62.78
C GLY A 157 -48.14 -8.93 -62.78
N GLU A 158 -48.81 -8.72 -61.64
CA GLU A 158 -50.27 -8.89 -61.49
C GLU A 158 -51.07 -7.84 -62.28
N ILE A 159 -50.52 -6.63 -62.45
CA ILE A 159 -51.15 -5.54 -63.23
C ILE A 159 -50.80 -5.63 -64.73
N GLY A 160 -50.01 -6.62 -65.15
CA GLY A 160 -49.64 -6.84 -66.55
C GLY A 160 -48.43 -6.02 -67.05
N ILE A 161 -47.73 -5.32 -66.15
CA ILE A 161 -46.49 -4.60 -66.46
C ILE A 161 -45.30 -5.53 -66.17
N VAL A 162 -44.94 -6.37 -67.13
CA VAL A 162 -43.84 -7.33 -66.95
C VAL A 162 -42.50 -6.68 -67.27
N ARG A 163 -41.62 -6.60 -66.27
CA ARG A 163 -40.23 -6.16 -66.42
C ARG A 163 -39.28 -7.33 -66.14
N GLU A 164 -38.99 -8.10 -67.18
CA GLU A 164 -38.21 -9.35 -67.09
C GLU A 164 -36.83 -9.16 -66.44
N SER A 165 -36.15 -8.06 -66.75
CA SER A 165 -34.85 -7.71 -66.20
C SER A 165 -34.84 -7.61 -64.68
N SER A 166 -35.82 -6.91 -64.10
CA SER A 166 -35.95 -6.76 -62.65
C SER A 166 -36.31 -8.08 -61.95
N ARG A 167 -37.08 -8.97 -62.62
CA ARG A 167 -37.41 -10.31 -62.11
C ARG A 167 -36.15 -11.15 -61.93
N ILE A 168 -35.32 -11.24 -62.96
CA ILE A 168 -34.06 -11.98 -62.92
C ILE A 168 -33.11 -11.33 -61.92
N PHE A 169 -32.95 -10.00 -61.97
CA PHE A 169 -32.08 -9.28 -61.06
C PHE A 169 -32.39 -9.59 -59.60
N ASN A 170 -33.67 -9.58 -59.22
CA ASN A 170 -34.03 -9.89 -57.84
C ASN A 170 -33.82 -11.37 -57.48
N THR A 171 -34.34 -12.29 -58.30
CA THR A 171 -34.39 -13.72 -57.94
C THR A 171 -33.05 -14.43 -58.11
N HIS A 172 -32.31 -14.13 -59.17
CA HIS A 172 -31.05 -14.81 -59.49
C HIS A 172 -29.84 -14.13 -58.85
N PHE A 173 -29.86 -12.80 -58.71
CA PHE A 173 -28.73 -12.06 -58.16
C PHE A 173 -28.97 -11.60 -56.72
N LEU A 174 -29.92 -10.70 -56.46
CA LEU A 174 -30.10 -10.14 -55.12
C LEU A 174 -30.38 -11.22 -54.07
N LEU A 175 -31.30 -12.14 -54.36
CA LEU A 175 -31.68 -13.20 -53.42
C LEU A 175 -30.51 -14.16 -53.17
N THR A 176 -29.84 -14.62 -54.23
CA THR A 176 -28.67 -15.52 -54.12
C THR A 176 -27.54 -14.88 -53.33
N ILE A 177 -27.18 -13.63 -53.65
CA ILE A 177 -26.11 -12.90 -52.96
C ILE A 177 -26.46 -12.70 -51.49
N CYS A 178 -27.69 -12.26 -51.18
CA CYS A 178 -28.12 -12.08 -49.80
C CYS A 178 -28.17 -13.40 -49.03
N ALA A 179 -28.63 -14.49 -49.65
CA ALA A 179 -28.62 -15.82 -49.03
C ALA A 179 -27.20 -16.32 -48.74
N ILE A 180 -26.24 -16.08 -49.64
CA ILE A 180 -24.83 -16.43 -49.40
C ILE A 180 -24.22 -15.59 -48.27
N ILE A 181 -24.55 -14.29 -48.18
CA ILE A 181 -24.05 -13.39 -47.14
C ILE A 181 -24.72 -13.66 -45.77
N ALA A 182 -25.90 -14.27 -45.75
CA ALA A 182 -26.66 -14.58 -44.53
C ALA A 182 -25.84 -15.33 -43.48
N PHE A 183 -25.11 -16.38 -43.88
CA PHE A 183 -24.32 -17.18 -42.96
C PHE A 183 -23.09 -16.41 -42.42
N PRO A 184 -22.21 -15.81 -43.26
CA PRO A 184 -21.15 -14.91 -42.79
C PRO A 184 -21.65 -13.80 -41.87
N TYR A 185 -22.83 -13.24 -42.14
CA TYR A 185 -23.43 -12.20 -41.31
C TYR A 185 -23.83 -12.73 -39.92
N VAL A 186 -24.45 -13.90 -39.83
CA VAL A 186 -24.77 -14.52 -38.54
C VAL A 186 -23.50 -14.77 -37.72
N PHE A 187 -22.43 -15.28 -38.36
CA PHE A 187 -21.13 -15.46 -37.68
C PHE A 187 -20.50 -14.14 -37.25
N TYR A 188 -20.60 -13.11 -38.08
CA TYR A 188 -20.17 -11.76 -37.74
C TYR A 188 -20.85 -11.27 -36.46
N ILE A 189 -22.17 -11.44 -36.34
CA ILE A 189 -22.91 -11.02 -35.14
C ILE A 189 -22.57 -11.88 -33.92
N LEU A 190 -22.46 -13.19 -34.07
CA LEU A 190 -22.03 -14.06 -32.96
C LEU A 190 -20.65 -13.67 -32.43
N ARG A 191 -19.74 -13.24 -33.32
CA ARG A 191 -18.43 -12.71 -32.92
C ARG A 191 -18.58 -11.31 -32.32
N TYR A 192 -19.43 -10.47 -32.90
CA TYR A 192 -19.72 -9.11 -32.46
C TYR A 192 -20.19 -9.07 -31.01
N THR A 193 -21.06 -10.01 -30.62
CA THR A 193 -21.66 -10.04 -29.28
C THR A 193 -20.79 -10.72 -28.22
N LYS A 194 -19.57 -11.15 -28.56
CA LYS A 194 -18.64 -11.69 -27.55
C LYS A 194 -18.14 -10.55 -26.65
N PRO A 195 -18.15 -10.70 -25.31
CA PRO A 195 -17.69 -9.67 -24.38
C PRO A 195 -16.31 -9.12 -24.71
N THR A 196 -15.33 -9.98 -24.98
CA THR A 196 -13.96 -9.58 -25.34
C THR A 196 -13.90 -8.65 -26.55
N ASN A 197 -14.69 -8.91 -27.60
CA ASN A 197 -14.69 -8.08 -28.80
C ASN A 197 -15.36 -6.74 -28.57
N ILE A 198 -16.36 -6.69 -27.68
CA ILE A 198 -17.05 -5.45 -27.31
C ILE A 198 -16.12 -4.56 -26.50
N ILE A 199 -15.46 -5.12 -25.48
CA ILE A 199 -14.47 -4.41 -24.64
C ILE A 199 -13.36 -3.83 -25.53
N ASN A 200 -12.73 -4.68 -26.36
CA ASN A 200 -11.71 -4.25 -27.31
C ASN A 200 -12.21 -3.14 -28.25
N ARG A 201 -13.45 -3.20 -28.70
CA ARG A 201 -14.01 -2.16 -29.58
C ARG A 201 -14.23 -0.85 -28.85
N ILE A 202 -14.75 -0.89 -27.62
CA ILE A 202 -14.94 0.32 -26.79
C ILE A 202 -13.58 0.96 -26.52
N TYR A 203 -12.58 0.16 -26.12
CA TYR A 203 -11.21 0.60 -25.92
C TYR A 203 -10.62 1.27 -27.18
N ASN A 204 -10.61 0.57 -28.31
CA ASN A 204 -10.00 1.08 -29.55
C ASN A 204 -10.72 2.35 -30.05
N ASN A 205 -12.06 2.38 -30.02
CA ASN A 205 -12.81 3.57 -30.40
C ASN A 205 -12.50 4.77 -29.50
N ASN A 206 -12.34 4.53 -28.20
CA ASN A 206 -11.98 5.59 -27.25
C ASN A 206 -10.57 6.10 -27.50
N MET A 207 -9.62 5.20 -27.77
CA MET A 207 -8.25 5.58 -28.10
C MET A 207 -8.17 6.35 -29.43
N ASP A 208 -8.96 5.98 -30.43
CA ASP A 208 -9.09 6.74 -31.68
C ASP A 208 -9.63 8.15 -31.42
N GLN A 209 -10.63 8.29 -30.53
CA GLN A 209 -11.19 9.58 -30.15
C GLN A 209 -10.18 10.45 -29.40
N ILE A 210 -9.46 9.88 -28.43
CA ILE A 210 -8.41 10.58 -27.68
C ILE A 210 -7.30 11.03 -28.62
N THR A 211 -6.83 10.14 -29.50
CA THR A 211 -5.79 10.46 -30.49
C THR A 211 -6.27 11.55 -31.45
N ALA A 212 -7.54 11.54 -31.84
CA ALA A 212 -8.10 12.58 -32.69
C ALA A 212 -8.06 13.97 -32.02
N LEU A 213 -8.08 14.08 -30.69
CA LEU A 213 -8.03 15.38 -29.98
C LEU A 213 -6.75 16.17 -30.30
N THR A 214 -5.65 15.51 -30.63
CA THR A 214 -4.37 16.15 -30.99
C THR A 214 -4.32 16.60 -32.46
N SER A 215 -5.33 16.21 -33.28
CA SER A 215 -5.36 16.53 -34.70
C SER A 215 -5.49 18.04 -34.98
N LYS A 216 -4.89 18.49 -36.09
CA LYS A 216 -5.01 19.89 -36.58
C LYS A 216 -6.47 20.32 -36.75
N ARG A 217 -7.34 19.38 -37.17
CA ARG A 217 -8.77 19.61 -37.33
C ARG A 217 -9.44 19.94 -36.00
N ASN A 218 -9.23 19.11 -34.97
CA ASN A 218 -9.86 19.33 -33.67
C ASN A 218 -9.31 20.59 -32.98
N ARG A 219 -8.03 20.91 -33.19
CA ARG A 219 -7.46 22.19 -32.76
C ARG A 219 -8.13 23.39 -33.44
N ALA A 220 -8.44 23.32 -34.74
CA ALA A 220 -9.15 24.39 -35.44
C ALA A 220 -10.60 24.56 -34.92
N LEU A 221 -11.24 23.48 -34.47
CA LEU A 221 -12.62 23.47 -33.99
C LEU A 221 -12.75 23.70 -32.48
N SER A 222 -11.65 23.81 -31.73
CA SER A 222 -11.67 23.87 -30.25
C SER A 222 -12.33 25.14 -29.68
N HIS A 223 -12.59 26.14 -30.52
CA HIS A 223 -13.30 27.36 -30.13
C HIS A 223 -14.83 27.18 -30.11
N ILE A 224 -15.35 26.07 -30.64
CA ILE A 224 -16.79 25.81 -30.76
C ILE A 224 -17.26 24.97 -29.55
N PRO A 225 -18.07 25.53 -28.63
CA PRO A 225 -18.46 24.84 -27.39
C PRO A 225 -19.14 23.49 -27.60
N ASP A 226 -20.07 23.39 -28.56
CA ASP A 226 -20.81 22.16 -28.84
C ASP A 226 -19.90 21.01 -29.31
N VAL A 227 -18.84 21.33 -30.07
CA VAL A 227 -17.86 20.35 -30.54
C VAL A 227 -17.03 19.84 -29.38
N VAL A 228 -16.55 20.74 -28.51
CA VAL A 228 -15.78 20.38 -27.32
C VAL A 228 -16.64 19.56 -26.35
N GLU A 229 -17.90 19.95 -26.11
CA GLU A 229 -18.81 19.20 -25.26
C GLU A 229 -19.06 17.78 -25.80
N TYR A 230 -19.24 17.63 -27.12
CA TYR A 230 -19.39 16.32 -27.74
C TYR A 230 -18.13 15.46 -27.58
N GLN A 231 -16.95 16.03 -27.81
CA GLN A 231 -15.67 15.33 -27.66
C GLN A 231 -15.44 14.87 -26.21
N GLN A 232 -15.62 15.77 -25.23
CA GLN A 232 -15.50 15.43 -23.81
C GLN A 232 -16.50 14.33 -23.42
N TYR A 233 -17.76 14.45 -23.84
CA TYR A 233 -18.78 13.46 -23.53
C TYR A 233 -18.48 12.09 -24.13
N SER A 234 -17.96 12.04 -25.35
CA SER A 234 -17.70 10.78 -26.05
C SER A 234 -16.64 9.95 -25.34
N ILE A 235 -15.53 10.57 -24.92
CA ILE A 235 -14.47 9.87 -24.18
C ILE A 235 -14.92 9.47 -22.76
N PHE A 236 -15.85 10.22 -22.16
CA PHE A 236 -16.46 9.88 -20.86
C PHE A 236 -17.40 8.69 -20.96
N GLU A 237 -18.23 8.66 -22.00
CA GLU A 237 -19.20 7.59 -22.22
C GLU A 237 -18.49 6.25 -22.42
N ALA A 238 -17.32 6.22 -23.07
CA ALA A 238 -16.53 5.00 -23.20
C ALA A 238 -16.09 4.44 -21.82
N LEU A 239 -15.62 5.30 -20.90
CA LEU A 239 -15.28 4.88 -19.54
C LEU A 239 -16.50 4.39 -18.76
N ASN A 240 -17.65 5.07 -18.91
CA ASN A 240 -18.91 4.62 -18.29
C ASN A 240 -19.35 3.26 -18.82
N GLN A 241 -19.21 3.01 -20.13
CA GLN A 241 -19.55 1.70 -20.71
C GLN A 241 -18.64 0.58 -20.20
N LEU A 242 -17.34 0.86 -20.03
CA LEU A 242 -16.42 -0.11 -19.46
C LEU A 242 -16.76 -0.43 -17.99
N ASP A 243 -17.06 0.58 -17.16
CA ASP A 243 -17.49 0.36 -15.77
C ASP A 243 -18.86 -0.35 -15.69
N ASP A 244 -19.81 0.02 -16.55
CA ASP A 244 -21.10 -0.68 -16.68
C ASP A 244 -20.85 -2.17 -16.98
N ILE A 245 -20.03 -2.51 -17.96
CA ILE A 245 -19.73 -3.92 -18.30
C ILE A 245 -19.05 -4.64 -17.13
N LEU A 246 -18.10 -3.98 -16.47
CA LEU A 246 -17.36 -4.52 -15.33
C LEU A 246 -18.26 -4.95 -14.17
N GLU A 247 -19.43 -4.31 -13.99
CA GLU A 247 -20.41 -4.67 -12.96
C GLU A 247 -21.13 -6.01 -13.25
N PHE A 248 -21.42 -6.32 -14.52
CA PHE A 248 -22.25 -7.48 -14.90
C PHE A 248 -21.44 -8.70 -15.33
N VAL A 249 -20.16 -8.54 -15.62
CA VAL A 249 -19.31 -9.65 -16.05
C VAL A 249 -18.92 -10.53 -14.85
N SER A 250 -19.09 -11.84 -14.98
CA SER A 250 -18.75 -12.82 -13.94
C SER A 250 -17.31 -13.33 -14.02
N PHE A 251 -16.68 -13.32 -15.19
CA PHE A 251 -15.33 -13.85 -15.40
C PHE A 251 -14.27 -12.87 -14.93
N LYS A 252 -13.35 -13.33 -14.07
CA LYS A 252 -12.29 -12.50 -13.50
C LYS A 252 -11.32 -11.97 -14.56
N GLU A 253 -11.01 -12.77 -15.56
CA GLU A 253 -10.10 -12.41 -16.66
C GLU A 253 -10.63 -11.20 -17.43
N LEU A 254 -11.93 -11.18 -17.71
CA LEU A 254 -12.56 -10.04 -18.39
C LEU A 254 -12.58 -8.78 -17.52
N LYS A 255 -12.79 -8.93 -16.20
CA LYS A 255 -12.70 -7.80 -15.27
C LYS A 255 -11.28 -7.22 -15.25
N ALA A 256 -10.27 -8.09 -15.23
CA ALA A 256 -8.86 -7.70 -15.32
C ALA A 256 -8.57 -6.96 -16.64
N ASP A 257 -9.01 -7.50 -17.79
CA ASP A 257 -8.83 -6.87 -19.10
C ASP A 257 -9.44 -5.46 -19.14
N ILE A 258 -10.65 -5.27 -18.60
CA ILE A 258 -11.31 -3.95 -18.56
C ILE A 258 -10.52 -2.96 -17.70
N VAL A 259 -10.10 -3.38 -16.51
CA VAL A 259 -9.31 -2.55 -15.59
C VAL A 259 -7.99 -2.14 -16.24
N HIS A 260 -7.32 -3.08 -16.92
CA HIS A 260 -6.10 -2.84 -17.66
C HIS A 260 -6.32 -1.85 -18.82
N ASP A 261 -7.36 -2.05 -19.63
CA ASP A 261 -7.70 -1.19 -20.77
C ASP A 261 -8.05 0.24 -20.34
N MET A 262 -8.78 0.40 -19.23
CA MET A 262 -9.05 1.71 -18.62
C MET A 262 -7.76 2.40 -18.19
N CYS A 263 -6.84 1.67 -17.55
CA CYS A 263 -5.54 2.18 -17.15
C CYS A 263 -4.69 2.59 -18.36
N LEU A 264 -4.55 1.71 -19.36
CA LEU A 264 -3.77 1.96 -20.56
C LEU A 264 -4.31 3.15 -21.38
N THR A 265 -5.63 3.28 -21.46
CA THR A 265 -6.29 4.46 -22.04
C THR A 265 -5.84 5.74 -21.35
N LEU A 266 -5.83 5.73 -20.01
CA LEU A 266 -5.45 6.90 -19.22
C LEU A 266 -3.96 7.21 -19.33
N GLN A 267 -3.08 6.20 -19.36
CA GLN A 267 -1.65 6.40 -19.60
C GLN A 267 -1.40 7.08 -20.95
N ASN A 268 -2.08 6.61 -22.00
CA ASN A 268 -1.98 7.21 -23.33
C ASN A 268 -2.56 8.63 -23.36
N TYR A 269 -3.67 8.88 -22.65
CA TYR A 269 -4.23 10.21 -22.52
C TYR A 269 -3.25 11.19 -21.87
N ILE A 270 -2.60 10.82 -20.75
CA ILE A 270 -1.61 11.65 -20.05
C ILE A 270 -0.47 12.03 -21.00
N ARG A 271 0.06 11.07 -21.78
CA ARG A 271 1.13 11.32 -22.75
C ARG A 271 0.71 12.27 -23.89
N LEU A 272 -0.55 12.21 -24.32
CA LEU A 272 -1.09 13.05 -25.41
C LEU A 272 -1.61 14.40 -24.93
N LYS A 273 -1.87 14.56 -23.63
CA LYS A 273 -2.44 15.76 -23.01
C LYS A 273 -1.74 17.07 -23.40
N PRO A 274 -0.40 17.16 -23.47
CA PRO A 274 0.29 18.40 -23.87
C PRO A 274 -0.07 18.89 -25.28
N ASP A 275 -0.48 18.00 -26.18
CA ASP A 275 -0.81 18.32 -27.57
C ASP A 275 -2.28 18.70 -27.78
N ILE A 276 -3.12 18.53 -26.76
CA ILE A 276 -4.55 18.85 -26.80
C ILE A 276 -4.75 20.36 -26.67
N ALA A 277 -5.70 20.90 -27.43
CA ALA A 277 -6.00 22.34 -27.41
C ALA A 277 -6.49 22.79 -26.01
N PRO A 278 -5.96 23.89 -25.42
CA PRO A 278 -6.31 24.32 -24.05
C PRO A 278 -7.81 24.54 -23.81
N ALA A 279 -8.56 24.95 -24.85
CA ALA A 279 -10.01 25.15 -24.77
C ALA A 279 -10.78 23.85 -24.47
N PHE A 280 -10.20 22.68 -24.81
CA PHE A 280 -10.78 21.37 -24.49
C PHE A 280 -10.88 21.12 -22.99
N PHE A 281 -10.05 21.75 -22.16
CA PHE A 281 -10.08 21.50 -20.71
C PHE A 281 -11.10 22.34 -19.95
N LYS A 282 -11.84 23.22 -20.64
CA LYS A 282 -12.98 23.93 -20.06
C LYS A 282 -14.15 22.96 -19.90
N VAL A 283 -14.50 22.61 -18.67
CA VAL A 283 -15.44 21.53 -18.39
C VAL A 283 -16.85 21.94 -18.82
N SER A 284 -17.44 21.22 -19.78
CA SER A 284 -18.74 21.55 -20.34
C SER A 284 -19.90 21.31 -19.34
N PRO A 285 -21.07 21.96 -19.52
CA PRO A 285 -22.26 21.69 -18.71
C PRO A 285 -22.66 20.21 -18.66
N LYS A 286 -22.52 19.48 -19.78
CA LYS A 286 -22.83 18.05 -19.82
C LYS A 286 -21.89 17.22 -18.94
N ILE A 287 -20.60 17.54 -18.90
CA ILE A 287 -19.65 16.87 -18.02
C ILE A 287 -19.90 17.20 -16.55
N ARG A 288 -20.26 18.46 -16.24
CA ARG A 288 -20.57 18.88 -14.86
C ARG A 288 -21.75 18.14 -14.23
N THR A 289 -22.66 17.60 -15.06
CA THR A 289 -23.82 16.84 -14.59
C THR A 289 -23.58 15.32 -14.52
N ASP A 290 -22.41 14.84 -14.94
CA ASP A 290 -22.02 13.43 -14.82
C ASP A 290 -22.00 13.01 -13.33
N ILE A 291 -22.45 11.78 -13.05
CA ILE A 291 -22.59 11.27 -11.69
C ILE A 291 -21.26 11.28 -10.91
N SER A 292 -20.14 11.13 -11.60
CA SER A 292 -18.81 11.20 -10.99
C SER A 292 -18.48 12.61 -10.49
N PHE A 293 -19.12 13.67 -10.99
CA PHE A 293 -18.82 15.05 -10.62
C PHE A 293 -19.97 15.83 -9.99
N LYS A 294 -21.18 15.28 -10.01
CA LYS A 294 -22.38 15.95 -9.47
C LYS A 294 -22.23 16.39 -8.00
N THR A 295 -21.37 15.73 -7.23
CA THR A 295 -21.07 16.05 -5.82
C THR A 295 -19.84 16.95 -5.62
N MET A 296 -19.12 17.34 -6.67
CA MET A 296 -17.89 18.15 -6.62
C MET A 296 -18.17 19.66 -6.83
N VAL A 297 -19.21 20.18 -6.19
CA VAL A 297 -19.58 21.59 -6.31
C VAL A 297 -18.42 22.47 -5.83
N GLY A 298 -17.97 23.39 -6.69
CA GLY A 298 -16.87 24.34 -6.39
C GLY A 298 -15.46 23.87 -6.76
N GLN A 299 -15.26 22.62 -7.21
CA GLN A 299 -13.93 22.09 -7.54
C GLN A 299 -13.58 22.14 -9.04
N PHE A 300 -14.54 22.50 -9.90
CA PHE A 300 -14.32 22.57 -11.35
C PHE A 300 -13.24 23.58 -11.76
N GLY A 301 -13.12 24.70 -11.04
CA GLY A 301 -12.09 25.70 -11.37
C GLY A 301 -10.67 25.19 -11.16
N GLU A 302 -10.44 24.33 -10.17
CA GLU A 302 -9.14 23.68 -9.95
C GLU A 302 -8.88 22.59 -11.01
N MET A 303 -9.91 21.80 -11.32
CA MET A 303 -9.85 20.77 -12.36
C MET A 303 -9.55 21.35 -13.75
N GLU A 304 -10.11 22.51 -14.09
CA GLU A 304 -9.85 23.24 -15.34
C GLU A 304 -8.41 23.79 -15.37
N ARG A 305 -7.90 24.31 -14.24
CA ARG A 305 -6.51 24.79 -14.12
C ARG A 305 -5.49 23.66 -14.26
N ASN A 306 -5.75 22.53 -13.60
CA ASN A 306 -4.88 21.35 -13.62
C ASN A 306 -5.11 20.48 -14.87
N GLN A 307 -6.07 20.85 -15.71
CA GLN A 307 -6.43 20.12 -16.93
C GLN A 307 -6.73 18.63 -16.66
N SER A 308 -7.30 18.32 -15.49
CA SER A 308 -7.27 16.96 -14.92
C SER A 308 -8.64 16.25 -14.93
N PHE A 309 -9.60 16.73 -15.71
CA PHE A 309 -10.99 16.25 -15.58
C PHE A 309 -11.15 14.79 -16.04
N TYR A 310 -10.42 14.36 -17.07
CA TYR A 310 -10.52 12.98 -17.58
C TYR A 310 -9.87 11.98 -16.62
N GLU A 311 -8.71 12.35 -16.09
CA GLU A 311 -7.96 11.58 -15.10
C GLU A 311 -8.76 11.42 -13.82
N GLN A 312 -9.37 12.51 -13.31
CA GLN A 312 -10.22 12.43 -12.14
C GLN A 312 -11.46 11.55 -12.35
N LYS A 313 -12.07 11.56 -13.54
CA LYS A 313 -13.17 10.64 -13.88
C LYS A 313 -12.71 9.20 -13.78
N CYS A 314 -11.61 8.85 -14.47
CA CYS A 314 -11.08 7.49 -14.48
C CYS A 314 -10.66 7.03 -13.07
N PHE A 315 -9.96 7.87 -12.31
CA PHE A 315 -9.56 7.52 -10.94
C PHE A 315 -10.76 7.28 -10.00
N ARG A 316 -11.88 7.99 -10.19
CA ARG A 316 -13.10 7.76 -9.41
C ARG A 316 -13.75 6.43 -9.77
N LEU A 317 -13.82 6.10 -11.05
CA LEU A 317 -14.30 4.78 -11.49
C LEU A 317 -13.41 3.68 -10.91
N MET A 318 -12.09 3.77 -11.09
CA MET A 318 -11.13 2.82 -10.52
C MET A 318 -11.25 2.70 -9.00
N GLY A 319 -11.53 3.79 -8.29
CA GLY A 319 -11.75 3.74 -6.85
C GLY A 319 -13.06 3.06 -6.44
N ASN A 320 -14.13 3.23 -7.21
CA ASN A 320 -15.37 2.49 -6.99
C ASN A 320 -15.18 1.00 -7.29
N VAL A 321 -14.47 0.68 -8.38
CA VAL A 321 -14.09 -0.69 -8.76
C VAL A 321 -13.32 -1.34 -7.62
N TYR A 322 -12.28 -0.69 -7.10
CA TYR A 322 -11.49 -1.18 -5.97
C TYR A 322 -12.36 -1.53 -4.76
N ILE A 323 -13.27 -0.64 -4.35
CA ILE A 323 -14.16 -0.85 -3.21
C ILE A 323 -15.11 -2.03 -3.46
N ARG A 324 -15.70 -2.12 -4.65
CA ARG A 324 -16.62 -3.21 -5.01
C ARG A 324 -15.92 -4.57 -5.02
N LEU A 325 -14.72 -4.65 -5.60
CA LEU A 325 -13.92 -5.88 -5.61
C LEU A 325 -13.52 -6.31 -4.19
N LEU A 326 -13.12 -5.33 -3.36
CA LEU A 326 -12.81 -5.53 -1.95
C LEU A 326 -14.02 -6.10 -1.18
N GLU A 327 -15.21 -5.50 -1.32
CA GLU A 327 -16.45 -5.93 -0.66
C GLU A 327 -16.94 -7.30 -1.14
N HIS A 328 -16.67 -7.67 -2.40
CA HIS A 328 -17.00 -8.99 -2.95
C HIS A 328 -15.94 -10.08 -2.66
N GLY A 329 -14.83 -9.74 -2.01
CA GLY A 329 -13.75 -10.68 -1.71
C GLY A 329 -12.89 -11.06 -2.92
N GLU A 330 -12.92 -10.28 -4.00
CA GLU A 330 -12.08 -10.46 -5.20
C GLU A 330 -10.72 -9.78 -5.01
N PHE A 331 -9.94 -10.27 -4.04
CA PHE A 331 -8.70 -9.63 -3.56
C PHE A 331 -7.56 -9.60 -4.57
N ASP A 332 -7.52 -10.57 -5.48
CA ASP A 332 -6.60 -10.60 -6.62
C ASP A 332 -6.83 -9.41 -7.55
N LEU A 333 -8.11 -9.14 -7.87
CA LEU A 333 -8.49 -8.03 -8.74
C LEU A 333 -8.38 -6.67 -8.04
N SER A 334 -8.72 -6.57 -6.75
CA SER A 334 -8.50 -5.31 -6.00
C SER A 334 -7.01 -4.96 -5.94
N SER A 335 -6.14 -5.96 -5.77
CA SER A 335 -4.69 -5.79 -5.79
C SER A 335 -4.20 -5.36 -7.17
N MET A 336 -4.74 -5.95 -8.25
CA MET A 336 -4.46 -5.51 -9.62
C MET A 336 -4.78 -4.03 -9.84
N VAL A 337 -5.92 -3.52 -9.34
CA VAL A 337 -6.27 -2.09 -9.44
C VAL A 337 -5.20 -1.21 -8.79
N THR A 338 -4.63 -1.64 -7.66
CA THR A 338 -3.56 -0.89 -6.99
C THR A 338 -2.24 -0.92 -7.76
N GLY A 339 -1.94 -2.02 -8.44
CA GLY A 339 -0.79 -2.12 -9.36
C GLY A 339 -0.95 -1.23 -10.59
N GLU A 340 -2.14 -1.20 -11.19
CA GLU A 340 -2.43 -0.29 -12.30
C GLU A 340 -2.37 1.19 -11.87
N MET A 341 -2.74 1.49 -10.62
CA MET A 341 -2.55 2.83 -10.06
C MET A 341 -1.07 3.22 -9.93
N ALA A 342 -0.19 2.27 -9.57
CA ALA A 342 1.25 2.51 -9.53
C ALA A 342 1.82 2.80 -10.94
N ASN A 343 1.37 2.07 -11.97
CA ASN A 343 1.75 2.29 -13.36
C ASN A 343 1.29 3.66 -13.90
N LEU A 344 0.10 4.12 -13.50
CA LEU A 344 -0.38 5.47 -13.79
C LEU A 344 0.49 6.53 -13.11
N GLY A 345 0.89 6.28 -11.86
CA GLY A 345 1.85 7.10 -11.14
C GLY A 345 3.18 7.23 -11.89
N LEU A 346 3.74 6.12 -12.37
CA LEU A 346 4.97 6.14 -13.19
C LEU A 346 4.78 6.97 -14.46
N THR A 347 3.67 6.77 -15.18
CA THR A 347 3.40 7.55 -16.41
C THR A 347 3.28 9.05 -16.13
N ALA A 348 2.67 9.43 -15.01
CA ALA A 348 2.59 10.83 -14.60
C ALA A 348 3.96 11.43 -14.25
N ILE A 349 4.83 10.64 -13.59
CA ILE A 349 6.21 11.02 -13.30
C ILE A 349 7.01 11.22 -14.58
N GLU A 350 6.95 10.27 -15.51
CA GLU A 350 7.64 10.32 -16.82
C GLU A 350 7.14 11.49 -17.70
N SER A 351 5.89 11.91 -17.51
CA SER A 351 5.28 13.03 -18.23
C SER A 351 5.44 14.38 -17.51
N GLU A 352 6.14 14.40 -16.36
CA GLU A 352 6.34 15.59 -15.51
C GLU A 352 5.03 16.30 -15.08
N ASP A 353 3.92 15.57 -14.97
CA ASP A 353 2.61 16.12 -14.57
C ASP A 353 2.40 16.02 -13.06
N GLU A 354 2.93 17.02 -12.34
CA GLU A 354 2.85 17.12 -10.87
C GLU A 354 1.41 17.04 -10.33
N ALA A 355 0.43 17.61 -11.05
CA ALA A 355 -0.95 17.57 -10.60
C ALA A 355 -1.51 16.15 -10.60
N ILE A 356 -1.11 15.31 -11.56
CA ILE A 356 -1.53 13.91 -11.61
C ILE A 356 -0.77 13.06 -10.59
N ILE A 357 0.50 13.35 -10.33
CA ILE A 357 1.28 12.69 -9.26
C ILE A 357 0.57 12.87 -7.91
N GLU A 358 0.18 14.10 -7.57
CA GLU A 358 -0.57 14.39 -6.34
C GLU A 358 -1.92 13.68 -6.29
N LEU A 359 -2.64 13.61 -7.42
CA LEU A 359 -3.89 12.85 -7.47
C LEU A 359 -3.67 11.35 -7.24
N VAL A 360 -2.59 10.76 -7.74
CA VAL A 360 -2.25 9.35 -7.51
C VAL A 360 -1.94 9.09 -6.03
N ILE A 361 -1.19 9.98 -5.36
CA ILE A 361 -0.95 9.92 -3.90
C ILE A 361 -2.28 9.93 -3.13
N ILE A 362 -3.20 10.85 -3.49
CA ILE A 362 -4.53 10.93 -2.88
C ILE A 362 -5.30 9.61 -3.09
N ARG A 363 -5.16 8.94 -4.24
CA ARG A 363 -5.82 7.65 -4.51
C ARG A 363 -5.27 6.51 -3.67
N PHE A 364 -3.95 6.39 -3.54
CA PHE A 364 -3.34 5.40 -2.62
C PHE A 364 -3.84 5.59 -1.19
N ASN A 365 -3.86 6.82 -0.68
CA ASN A 365 -4.38 7.12 0.66
C ASN A 365 -5.89 6.81 0.78
N THR A 366 -6.66 7.07 -0.28
CA THR A 366 -8.09 6.68 -0.33
C THR A 366 -8.24 5.16 -0.24
N PHE A 367 -7.42 4.39 -0.97
CA PHE A 367 -7.42 2.93 -0.93
C PHE A 367 -7.03 2.40 0.45
N PHE A 368 -6.03 3.00 1.10
CA PHE A 368 -5.62 2.64 2.46
C PHE A 368 -6.76 2.81 3.45
N ARG A 369 -7.44 3.96 3.38
CA ARG A 369 -8.60 4.22 4.23
C ARG A 369 -9.72 3.19 4.05
N MET A 370 -10.00 2.79 2.80
CA MET A 370 -11.05 1.81 2.52
C MET A 370 -10.64 0.38 2.91
N ALA A 371 -9.41 -0.02 2.60
CA ALA A 371 -8.85 -1.32 3.00
C ALA A 371 -8.85 -1.47 4.52
N PHE A 372 -8.41 -0.44 5.24
CA PHE A 372 -8.38 -0.42 6.70
C PHE A 372 -9.80 -0.53 7.29
N LYS A 373 -10.75 0.27 6.79
CA LYS A 373 -12.15 0.18 7.22
C LYS A 373 -12.74 -1.21 6.99
N HIS A 374 -12.46 -1.81 5.83
CA HIS A 374 -12.90 -3.15 5.49
C HIS A 374 -12.29 -4.21 6.43
N ALA A 375 -10.98 -4.16 6.65
CA ALA A 375 -10.27 -5.08 7.53
C ALA A 375 -10.80 -5.04 8.96
N ILE A 376 -11.15 -3.86 9.48
CA ILE A 376 -11.77 -3.73 10.81
C ILE A 376 -13.14 -4.41 10.87
N GLY A 377 -13.96 -4.25 9.82
CA GLY A 377 -15.32 -4.80 9.79
C GLY A 377 -15.37 -6.31 9.54
N THR A 378 -14.38 -6.87 8.86
CA THR A 378 -14.39 -8.26 8.36
C THR A 378 -13.29 -9.14 8.93
N ASN A 379 -12.30 -8.57 9.64
CA ASN A 379 -11.07 -9.23 10.10
C ASN A 379 -10.23 -9.81 8.93
N GLU A 380 -10.25 -9.16 7.77
CA GLU A 380 -9.55 -9.56 6.55
C GLU A 380 -8.46 -8.54 6.15
N PRO A 381 -7.18 -8.78 6.51
CA PRO A 381 -6.08 -7.83 6.34
C PRO A 381 -5.41 -7.84 4.96
N ARG A 382 -5.60 -8.88 4.13
CA ARG A 382 -4.79 -9.12 2.91
C ARG A 382 -4.66 -7.94 1.95
N ASN A 383 -5.70 -7.10 1.85
CA ASN A 383 -5.65 -5.93 0.97
C ASN A 383 -4.72 -4.83 1.49
N ILE A 384 -4.60 -4.65 2.81
CA ILE A 384 -3.65 -3.68 3.39
C ILE A 384 -2.23 -4.14 3.10
N TYR A 385 -1.97 -5.44 3.25
CA TYR A 385 -0.76 -6.06 2.77
C TYR A 385 -0.54 -5.68 1.31
N ASN A 386 -1.28 -6.19 0.33
CA ASN A 386 -1.00 -5.93 -1.10
C ASN A 386 -0.91 -4.44 -1.48
N LEU A 387 -1.79 -3.60 -0.94
CA LEU A 387 -1.76 -2.16 -1.15
C LEU A 387 -0.45 -1.51 -0.69
N SER A 388 0.11 -1.94 0.44
CA SER A 388 1.38 -1.41 0.95
C SER A 388 2.51 -1.65 -0.05
N PHE A 389 2.53 -2.80 -0.73
CA PHE A 389 3.54 -3.12 -1.74
C PHE A 389 3.43 -2.25 -2.98
N PHE A 390 2.24 -2.10 -3.56
CA PHE A 390 2.07 -1.26 -4.73
C PHE A 390 2.28 0.22 -4.41
N TYR A 391 1.95 0.67 -3.20
CA TYR A 391 2.31 2.01 -2.77
C TYR A 391 3.82 2.16 -2.62
N GLY A 392 4.50 1.19 -2.01
CA GLY A 392 5.96 1.12 -1.97
C GLY A 392 6.60 1.15 -3.36
N GLN A 393 6.03 0.44 -4.33
CA GLN A 393 6.48 0.46 -5.73
C GLN A 393 6.29 1.82 -6.38
N PHE A 394 5.16 2.49 -6.16
CA PHE A 394 4.96 3.86 -6.64
C PHE A 394 5.95 4.84 -5.99
N ILE A 395 6.21 4.73 -4.68
CA ILE A 395 7.19 5.57 -3.99
C ILE A 395 8.60 5.28 -4.51
N LYS A 396 8.91 4.04 -4.89
CA LYS A 396 10.17 3.70 -5.57
C LYS A 396 10.33 4.48 -6.87
N TYR A 397 9.28 4.59 -7.70
CA TYR A 397 9.33 5.42 -8.90
C TYR A 397 9.58 6.91 -8.60
N LEU A 398 8.98 7.43 -7.52
CA LEU A 398 9.24 8.80 -7.04
C LEU A 398 10.70 8.98 -6.60
N VAL A 399 11.27 7.97 -5.93
CA VAL A 399 12.69 7.96 -5.52
C VAL A 399 13.60 8.01 -6.76
N GLU A 400 13.38 7.11 -7.71
CA GLU A 400 14.18 7.02 -8.96
C GLU A 400 14.18 8.31 -9.78
N HIS A 401 13.13 9.13 -9.66
CA HIS A 401 12.98 10.40 -10.35
C HIS A 401 13.22 11.62 -9.45
N ASN A 402 13.81 11.42 -8.27
CA ASN A 402 14.19 12.48 -7.32
C ASN A 402 13.04 13.41 -6.90
N LYS A 403 11.81 12.87 -6.75
CA LYS A 403 10.61 13.58 -6.30
C LYS A 403 10.55 13.68 -4.77
N VAL A 404 11.51 14.41 -4.19
CA VAL A 404 11.79 14.44 -2.75
C VAL A 404 10.57 14.79 -1.88
N ASP A 405 9.81 15.82 -2.24
CA ASP A 405 8.71 16.33 -1.40
C ASP A 405 7.53 15.35 -1.37
N GLN A 406 7.26 14.70 -2.51
CA GLN A 406 6.27 13.63 -2.62
C GLN A 406 6.70 12.41 -1.82
N VAL A 407 7.98 12.01 -1.89
CA VAL A 407 8.51 10.90 -1.08
C VAL A 407 8.35 11.17 0.41
N LYS A 408 8.70 12.37 0.89
CA LYS A 408 8.48 12.77 2.30
C LYS A 408 7.02 12.66 2.70
N SER A 409 6.12 13.14 1.86
CA SER A 409 4.67 13.08 2.11
C SER A 409 4.18 11.64 2.18
N CYS A 410 4.60 10.79 1.23
CA CYS A 410 4.28 9.37 1.21
C CYS A 410 4.79 8.61 2.44
N PHE A 411 6.01 8.88 2.91
CA PHE A 411 6.52 8.32 4.17
C PHE A 411 5.67 8.75 5.36
N GLY A 412 5.28 10.01 5.43
CA GLY A 412 4.38 10.52 6.47
C GLY A 412 3.01 9.82 6.45
N TYR A 413 2.46 9.50 5.27
CA TYR A 413 1.23 8.74 5.14
C TYR A 413 1.40 7.26 5.53
N LEU A 414 2.49 6.61 5.12
CA LEU A 414 2.80 5.23 5.53
C LEU A 414 2.93 5.14 7.07
N ARG A 415 3.65 6.07 7.70
CA ARG A 415 3.72 6.18 9.16
C ARG A 415 2.32 6.35 9.76
N PHE A 416 1.53 7.29 9.24
CA PHE A 416 0.17 7.53 9.73
C PHE A 416 -0.69 6.26 9.72
N TYR A 417 -0.73 5.53 8.60
CA TYR A 417 -1.51 4.30 8.51
C TYR A 417 -0.93 3.17 9.38
N GLY A 418 0.40 3.01 9.44
CA GLY A 418 1.04 2.05 10.33
C GLY A 418 0.65 2.26 11.80
N VAL A 419 0.66 3.51 12.25
CA VAL A 419 0.25 3.91 13.60
C VAL A 419 -1.23 3.63 13.85
N GLU A 420 -2.13 3.97 12.92
CA GLU A 420 -3.56 3.73 13.09
C GLU A 420 -3.92 2.23 13.08
N ILE A 421 -3.22 1.43 12.28
CA ILE A 421 -3.34 -0.03 12.28
C ILE A 421 -2.85 -0.60 13.61
N ALA A 422 -1.68 -0.16 14.10
CA ALA A 422 -1.13 -0.59 15.38
C ALA A 422 -2.09 -0.31 16.55
N LYS A 423 -2.72 0.88 16.60
CA LYS A 423 -3.74 1.22 17.62
C LYS A 423 -4.96 0.30 17.62
N THR A 424 -5.28 -0.30 16.47
CA THR A 424 -6.50 -1.11 16.31
C THR A 424 -6.29 -2.59 16.60
N PHE A 425 -5.03 -3.03 16.68
CA PHE A 425 -4.66 -4.41 16.96
C PHE A 425 -5.43 -5.07 18.13
N PRO A 426 -5.62 -4.43 19.32
CA PRO A 426 -6.30 -5.09 20.43
C PRO A 426 -7.71 -5.56 20.09
N LYS A 427 -8.33 -4.95 19.07
CA LYS A 427 -9.66 -5.33 18.56
C LYS A 427 -9.58 -6.28 17.37
N VAL A 428 -8.54 -6.15 16.54
CA VAL A 428 -8.40 -6.87 15.26
C VAL A 428 -6.95 -7.39 15.12
N PRO A 429 -6.61 -8.53 15.74
CA PRO A 429 -5.22 -9.00 15.78
C PRO A 429 -4.61 -9.30 14.40
N SER A 430 -5.44 -9.65 13.42
CA SER A 430 -5.02 -10.03 12.07
C SER A 430 -4.28 -8.92 11.32
N VAL A 431 -4.55 -7.64 11.62
CA VAL A 431 -3.97 -6.50 10.90
C VAL A 431 -2.58 -6.10 11.37
N TYR A 432 -2.08 -6.64 12.49
CA TYR A 432 -0.78 -6.18 13.02
C TYR A 432 0.41 -6.60 12.16
N PHE A 433 0.28 -7.72 11.44
CA PHE A 433 1.29 -8.10 10.46
C PHE A 433 1.43 -7.06 9.33
N ASP A 434 0.36 -6.31 9.01
CA ASP A 434 0.42 -5.25 7.99
C ASP A 434 1.31 -4.07 8.41
N VAL A 435 1.48 -3.82 9.71
CA VAL A 435 2.43 -2.79 10.19
C VAL A 435 3.86 -3.18 9.81
N ALA A 436 4.21 -4.47 9.91
CA ALA A 436 5.49 -4.97 9.44
C ALA A 436 5.59 -4.92 7.91
N ALA A 437 4.50 -5.18 7.18
CA ALA A 437 4.50 -5.01 5.73
C ALA A 437 4.81 -3.56 5.32
N ILE A 438 4.20 -2.57 5.97
CA ILE A 438 4.49 -1.14 5.75
C ILE A 438 5.96 -0.83 6.08
N ALA A 439 6.43 -1.23 7.25
CA ALA A 439 7.82 -1.00 7.65
C ALA A 439 8.82 -1.64 6.68
N PHE A 440 8.51 -2.82 6.14
CA PHE A 440 9.35 -3.51 5.17
C PHE A 440 9.46 -2.72 3.85
N GLU A 441 8.35 -2.17 3.36
CA GLU A 441 8.36 -1.29 2.20
C GLU A 441 9.18 -0.02 2.46
N MET A 442 9.02 0.60 3.64
CA MET A 442 9.83 1.76 4.05
C MET A 442 11.34 1.43 4.12
N LYS A 443 11.71 0.26 4.66
CA LYS A 443 13.10 -0.23 4.71
C LYS A 443 13.70 -0.34 3.31
N LYS A 444 13.00 -1.00 2.38
CA LYS A 444 13.49 -1.13 0.99
C LYS A 444 13.72 0.23 0.33
N LEU A 445 12.80 1.17 0.56
CA LEU A 445 12.92 2.52 0.04
C LEU A 445 14.11 3.27 0.65
N LEU A 446 14.35 3.14 1.96
CA LEU A 446 15.50 3.74 2.63
C LEU A 446 16.84 3.18 2.15
N GLU A 447 16.92 1.87 1.92
CA GLU A 447 18.09 1.23 1.31
C GLU A 447 18.34 1.77 -0.11
N GLN A 448 17.28 1.93 -0.92
CA GLN A 448 17.39 2.49 -2.26
C GLN A 448 17.81 3.97 -2.25
N ILE A 449 17.17 4.80 -1.42
CA ILE A 449 17.50 6.22 -1.25
C ILE A 449 18.98 6.40 -0.86
N HIS A 450 19.50 5.49 -0.02
CA HIS A 450 20.91 5.48 0.33
C HIS A 450 21.80 5.19 -0.88
N HIS A 451 21.49 4.15 -1.66
CA HIS A 451 22.24 3.81 -2.88
C HIS A 451 22.18 4.91 -3.94
N GLU A 452 21.07 5.65 -4.02
CA GLU A 452 20.91 6.82 -4.90
C GLU A 452 21.59 8.09 -4.36
N ARG A 453 22.22 8.03 -3.17
CA ARG A 453 23.02 9.10 -2.57
C ARG A 453 22.25 10.40 -2.35
N TRP A 454 21.00 10.28 -1.90
CA TRP A 454 20.22 11.45 -1.50
C TRP A 454 20.88 12.20 -0.33
N ASP A 455 20.51 13.46 -0.14
CA ASP A 455 21.02 14.27 0.97
C ASP A 455 20.79 13.61 2.33
N ILE A 456 21.79 13.69 3.21
CA ILE A 456 21.79 12.98 4.49
C ILE A 456 20.71 13.48 5.45
N GLU A 457 20.35 14.77 5.40
CA GLU A 457 19.29 15.32 6.25
C GLU A 457 17.91 14.84 5.78
N ILE A 458 17.74 14.66 4.47
CA ILE A 458 16.53 14.02 3.92
C ILE A 458 16.46 12.58 4.40
N GLN A 459 17.55 11.81 4.26
CA GLN A 459 17.60 10.42 4.73
C GLN A 459 17.27 10.32 6.22
N LYS A 460 17.86 11.19 7.05
CA LYS A 460 17.61 11.27 8.50
C LYS A 460 16.14 11.50 8.84
N ALA A 461 15.48 12.41 8.11
CA ALA A 461 14.06 12.66 8.28
C ALA A 461 13.22 11.41 7.95
N LEU A 462 13.55 10.69 6.87
CA LEU A 462 12.84 9.48 6.47
C LEU A 462 13.12 8.28 7.39
N VAL A 463 14.33 8.16 7.93
CA VAL A 463 14.65 7.18 8.98
C VAL A 463 13.80 7.45 10.24
N ASN A 464 13.59 8.71 10.61
CA ASN A 464 12.73 9.04 11.74
C ASN A 464 11.27 8.62 11.52
N GLU A 465 10.77 8.61 10.28
CA GLU A 465 9.41 8.18 9.95
C GLU A 465 9.22 6.66 10.17
N ILE A 466 10.16 5.81 9.77
CA ILE A 466 10.06 4.35 10.00
C ILE A 466 10.20 3.97 11.49
N LEU A 467 10.94 4.74 12.29
CA LEU A 467 11.08 4.51 13.73
C LEU A 467 9.79 4.78 14.51
N GLN A 468 8.87 5.55 13.94
CA GLN A 468 7.60 5.92 14.58
C GLN A 468 6.42 5.05 14.13
N VAL A 469 6.60 4.15 13.16
CA VAL A 469 5.49 3.40 12.53
C VAL A 469 4.73 2.49 13.51
N ASP A 470 5.40 2.00 14.55
CA ASP A 470 4.85 1.13 15.60
C ASP A 470 4.70 1.82 16.97
N ASN A 471 4.93 3.14 17.05
CA ASN A 471 4.91 3.93 18.28
C ASN A 471 3.84 5.04 18.22
N PRO A 472 2.56 4.76 18.52
CA PRO A 472 1.52 5.77 18.50
C PRO A 472 1.69 6.80 19.63
N PRO A 473 1.45 8.11 19.40
CA PRO A 473 1.71 9.18 20.37
C PRO A 473 0.83 9.14 21.64
N ASP A 474 -0.33 8.45 21.60
CA ASP A 474 -1.27 8.31 22.74
C ASP A 474 -1.38 6.86 23.24
N PHE A 475 -0.44 5.99 22.88
CA PHE A 475 -0.54 4.56 23.16
C PHE A 475 0.30 4.18 24.37
N ASN A 476 -0.37 3.72 25.42
CA ASN A 476 0.32 3.20 26.58
C ASN A 476 0.87 1.80 26.25
N LYS A 477 2.20 1.69 26.15
CA LYS A 477 2.86 0.39 25.93
C LYS A 477 2.55 -0.63 27.04
N ASP A 478 2.06 -0.19 28.21
CA ASP A 478 1.62 -1.10 29.27
C ASP A 478 0.35 -1.89 28.89
N ASP A 479 -0.48 -1.37 27.98
CA ASP A 479 -1.74 -1.98 27.55
C ASP A 479 -1.55 -3.07 26.46
N LEU A 480 -0.32 -3.26 25.94
CA LEU A 480 0.02 -4.33 25.00
C LEU A 480 0.03 -5.70 25.70
N ASP A 481 -0.57 -6.70 25.05
CA ASP A 481 -0.39 -8.11 25.42
C ASP A 481 1.11 -8.47 25.44
N GLU A 482 1.56 -9.23 26.44
CA GLU A 482 2.94 -9.69 26.56
C GLU A 482 3.41 -10.42 25.29
N GLY A 483 2.50 -11.13 24.60
CA GLY A 483 2.79 -11.80 23.34
C GLY A 483 3.36 -10.86 22.27
N ILE A 484 2.79 -9.65 22.10
CA ILE A 484 3.19 -8.70 21.05
C ILE A 484 4.47 -7.97 21.44
N LYS A 485 4.61 -7.64 22.73
CA LYS A 485 5.85 -7.09 23.29
C LYS A 485 7.05 -7.99 22.96
N LEU A 486 6.81 -9.30 22.90
CA LEU A 486 7.82 -10.32 22.60
C LEU A 486 7.99 -10.59 21.10
N THR A 487 6.98 -10.29 20.27
CA THR A 487 6.96 -10.60 18.84
C THR A 487 6.78 -9.36 17.96
N ASN A 488 7.28 -8.19 18.37
CA ASN A 488 7.19 -6.99 17.55
C ASN A 488 7.98 -7.17 16.25
N THR A 489 7.25 -7.42 15.17
CA THR A 489 7.78 -7.70 13.84
C THR A 489 8.39 -6.46 13.17
N VAL A 490 8.01 -5.26 13.60
CA VAL A 490 8.60 -4.01 13.13
C VAL A 490 10.03 -3.86 13.65
N ARG A 491 10.31 -4.28 14.90
CA ARG A 491 11.69 -4.31 15.43
C ARG A 491 12.60 -5.20 14.62
N ASN A 492 12.11 -6.33 14.08
CA ASN A 492 12.90 -7.16 13.18
C ASN A 492 13.34 -6.37 11.93
N ILE A 493 12.45 -5.55 11.38
CA ILE A 493 12.71 -4.79 10.16
C ILE A 493 13.67 -3.63 10.46
N GLN A 494 13.47 -2.89 11.54
CA GLN A 494 14.36 -1.81 11.97
C GLN A 494 15.75 -2.33 12.31
N PHE A 495 15.85 -3.48 12.99
CA PHE A 495 17.13 -4.16 13.23
C PHE A 495 17.79 -4.54 11.91
N GLY A 496 17.04 -5.08 10.94
CA GLY A 496 17.55 -5.40 9.60
C GLY A 496 18.06 -4.16 8.85
N LEU A 497 17.39 -3.02 8.98
CA LEU A 497 17.81 -1.73 8.44
C LEU A 497 19.08 -1.22 9.13
N ALA A 498 19.21 -1.39 10.44
CA ALA A 498 20.43 -1.03 11.17
C ALA A 498 21.64 -1.86 10.71
N LEU A 499 21.45 -3.16 10.45
CA LEU A 499 22.50 -4.01 9.88
C LEU A 499 22.96 -3.54 8.50
N PHE A 500 22.03 -3.06 7.67
CA PHE A 500 22.35 -2.42 6.39
C PHE A 500 23.17 -1.15 6.57
N TYR A 501 22.73 -0.20 7.40
CA TYR A 501 23.54 1.01 7.61
C TYR A 501 24.89 0.72 8.27
N GLN A 502 24.99 -0.33 9.08
CA GLN A 502 26.26 -0.75 9.66
C GLN A 502 27.20 -1.32 8.60
N SER A 503 26.71 -2.11 7.64
CA SER A 503 27.53 -2.58 6.51
C SER A 503 27.98 -1.43 5.60
N GLU A 504 27.12 -0.43 5.40
CA GLU A 504 27.44 0.78 4.62
C GLU A 504 28.30 1.80 5.38
N GLY A 505 28.56 1.58 6.67
CA GLY A 505 29.39 2.46 7.51
C GLY A 505 28.72 3.78 7.91
N VAL A 506 27.39 3.86 7.88
CA VAL A 506 26.60 5.06 8.21
C VAL A 506 26.26 5.11 9.70
N GLU A 507 27.26 5.45 10.51
CA GLU A 507 27.19 5.34 11.97
C GLU A 507 26.04 6.15 12.60
N GLU A 508 25.72 7.33 12.06
CA GLU A 508 24.63 8.18 12.57
C GLU A 508 23.27 7.47 12.59
N PHE A 509 22.93 6.76 11.52
CA PHE A 509 21.66 6.03 11.43
C PHE A 509 21.67 4.77 12.27
N VAL A 510 22.81 4.07 12.35
CA VAL A 510 22.95 2.92 13.25
C VAL A 510 22.75 3.36 14.71
N GLU A 511 23.35 4.48 15.12
CA GLU A 511 23.13 5.04 16.46
C GLU A 511 21.68 5.44 16.70
N GLN A 512 21.04 6.09 15.72
CA GLN A 512 19.65 6.52 15.84
C GLN A 512 18.71 5.33 16.03
N ILE A 513 18.83 4.30 15.19
CA ILE A 513 18.01 3.08 15.30
C ILE A 513 18.33 2.32 16.60
N ALA A 514 19.60 2.23 17.00
CA ALA A 514 19.99 1.56 18.24
C ALA A 514 19.39 2.23 19.48
N LYS A 515 19.37 3.57 19.53
CA LYS A 515 18.75 4.34 20.62
C LYS A 515 17.24 4.12 20.67
N ASP A 516 16.57 4.08 19.52
CA ASP A 516 15.13 3.82 19.45
C ASP A 516 14.75 2.40 19.88
N ILE A 517 15.52 1.38 19.49
CA ILE A 517 15.34 0.00 19.98
C ILE A 517 15.60 -0.07 21.50
N LEU A 518 16.61 0.68 22.00
CA LEU A 518 16.97 0.71 23.41
C LEU A 518 15.86 1.28 24.31
N ASP A 519 14.91 2.05 23.76
CA ASP A 519 13.77 2.53 24.54
C ASP A 519 12.85 1.40 25.00
N ASP A 520 12.82 0.27 24.27
CA ASP A 520 12.06 -0.92 24.68
C ASP A 520 12.59 -1.54 25.99
N LEU A 521 13.85 -1.28 26.37
CA LEU A 521 14.43 -1.77 27.63
C LEU A 521 13.65 -1.27 28.86
N ASP A 522 13.16 -0.03 28.83
CA ASP A 522 12.42 0.53 29.97
C ASP A 522 11.05 -0.11 30.14
N TYR A 523 10.44 -0.59 29.05
CA TYR A 523 9.11 -1.21 29.04
C TYR A 523 9.15 -2.73 29.24
N LEU A 524 10.16 -3.42 28.67
CA LEU A 524 10.28 -4.87 28.72
C LEU A 524 10.99 -5.37 29.99
N GLY A 525 11.89 -4.56 30.55
CA GLY A 525 12.86 -5.01 31.55
C GLY A 525 14.05 -5.76 30.93
N GLU A 526 15.12 -5.90 31.72
CA GLU A 526 16.43 -6.34 31.24
C GLU A 526 16.42 -7.77 30.64
N SER A 527 15.91 -8.77 31.36
CA SER A 527 15.93 -10.16 30.87
C SER A 527 15.08 -10.33 29.61
N THR A 528 13.89 -9.73 29.60
CA THR A 528 12.97 -9.81 28.47
C THR A 528 13.56 -9.13 27.24
N PHE A 529 14.15 -7.95 27.41
CA PHE A 529 14.83 -7.23 26.33
C PHE A 529 15.92 -8.09 25.69
N TYR A 530 16.83 -8.67 26.49
CA TYR A 530 17.88 -9.55 25.95
C TYR A 530 17.32 -10.82 25.31
N ARG A 531 16.23 -11.39 25.85
CA ARG A 531 15.56 -12.54 25.24
C ARG A 531 14.99 -12.18 23.86
N VAL A 532 14.32 -11.03 23.73
CA VAL A 532 13.80 -10.54 22.45
C VAL A 532 14.93 -10.35 21.45
N LEU A 533 16.02 -9.67 21.83
CA LEU A 533 17.19 -9.52 20.95
C LEU A 533 17.74 -10.87 20.47
N GLY A 534 17.80 -11.89 21.34
CA GLY A 534 18.20 -13.24 20.98
C GLY A 534 17.24 -13.93 20.00
N MET A 535 15.93 -13.67 20.11
CA MET A 535 14.94 -14.17 19.16
C MET A 535 15.07 -13.51 17.79
N ILE A 536 15.25 -12.19 17.74
CA ILE A 536 15.48 -11.43 16.50
C ILE A 536 16.74 -11.95 15.80
N GLU A 537 17.82 -12.13 16.56
CA GLU A 537 19.07 -12.72 16.06
C GLU A 537 18.83 -14.09 15.42
N GLY A 538 18.18 -14.99 16.15
CA GLY A 538 17.86 -16.33 15.66
C GLY A 538 17.11 -16.27 14.33
N LEU A 539 16.03 -15.48 14.28
CA LEU A 539 15.22 -15.31 13.08
C LEU A 539 16.07 -14.85 11.88
N MET A 540 16.92 -13.84 12.05
CA MET A 540 17.74 -13.30 10.96
C MET A 540 18.84 -14.26 10.50
N ARG A 541 19.44 -15.02 11.42
CA ARG A 541 20.47 -16.01 11.07
C ARG A 541 19.89 -17.17 10.26
N PHE A 542 18.74 -17.69 10.68
CA PHE A 542 18.10 -18.83 10.00
C PHE A 542 17.30 -18.43 8.76
N GLY A 543 16.75 -17.22 8.71
CA GLY A 543 15.93 -16.75 7.59
C GLY A 543 16.68 -16.77 6.25
N GLY A 544 16.08 -17.39 5.24
CA GLY A 544 16.50 -17.29 3.84
C GLY A 544 15.79 -16.13 3.12
N PRO A 545 16.22 -15.80 1.88
CA PRO A 545 15.58 -14.75 1.07
C PRO A 545 14.14 -15.07 0.69
N THR A 546 13.81 -16.36 0.64
CA THR A 546 12.48 -16.87 0.32
C THR A 546 11.78 -17.41 1.56
N PHE A 547 10.48 -17.19 1.63
CA PHE A 547 9.55 -17.78 2.59
C PHE A 547 8.94 -19.06 1.99
N TRP A 548 8.38 -19.93 2.84
CA TRP A 548 7.81 -21.21 2.38
C TRP A 548 6.37 -21.07 1.83
N GLU A 549 5.74 -19.91 2.01
CA GLU A 549 4.43 -19.56 1.47
C GLU A 549 4.60 -18.69 0.22
N ASP A 550 3.75 -18.94 -0.77
CA ASP A 550 3.58 -18.06 -1.92
C ASP A 550 2.45 -17.06 -1.61
N THR A 551 2.71 -15.80 -1.91
CA THR A 551 1.76 -14.70 -1.70
C THR A 551 1.53 -13.99 -3.02
N ASP A 552 0.57 -13.05 -3.08
CA ASP A 552 0.37 -12.22 -4.27
C ASP A 552 1.61 -11.39 -4.66
N ARG A 553 2.64 -11.35 -3.79
CA ARG A 553 3.94 -10.70 -4.00
C ARG A 553 5.09 -11.69 -4.27
N GLY A 554 4.77 -12.96 -4.53
CA GLY A 554 5.72 -14.07 -4.56
C GLY A 554 6.08 -14.57 -3.16
N ASN A 555 7.27 -15.13 -3.02
CA ASN A 555 7.73 -15.80 -1.79
C ASN A 555 8.79 -15.00 -1.03
N VAL A 556 8.80 -13.66 -1.08
CA VAL A 556 9.82 -12.83 -0.42
C VAL A 556 9.68 -12.91 1.11
N ASN A 557 10.77 -13.22 1.81
CA ASN A 557 10.82 -13.16 3.27
C ASN A 557 11.11 -11.74 3.76
N ILE A 558 10.11 -11.07 4.35
CA ILE A 558 10.23 -9.67 4.81
C ILE A 558 11.23 -9.48 5.98
N PHE A 559 11.59 -10.57 6.68
CA PHE A 559 12.54 -10.53 7.80
C PHE A 559 13.96 -10.91 7.39
N PHE A 560 14.19 -11.18 6.10
CA PHE A 560 15.51 -11.51 5.60
C PHE A 560 16.44 -10.28 5.54
N THR A 561 17.72 -10.52 5.82
CA THR A 561 18.79 -9.55 5.64
C THR A 561 19.98 -10.22 4.97
N HIS A 562 20.62 -9.50 4.03
CA HIS A 562 21.88 -9.93 3.43
C HIS A 562 23.07 -9.73 4.38
N ASN A 563 22.96 -8.82 5.35
CA ASN A 563 24.03 -8.36 6.23
C ASN A 563 24.14 -9.20 7.51
N LYS A 564 24.17 -10.53 7.36
CA LYS A 564 24.23 -11.47 8.50
C LYS A 564 25.52 -11.38 9.30
N ASP A 565 26.59 -10.96 8.67
CA ASP A 565 27.92 -10.71 9.25
C ASP A 565 27.91 -9.53 10.24
N GLN A 566 27.00 -8.58 10.07
CA GLN A 566 26.89 -7.40 10.94
C GLN A 566 26.16 -7.67 12.26
N ILE A 567 25.49 -8.82 12.38
CA ILE A 567 24.62 -9.17 13.52
C ILE A 567 25.38 -9.11 14.84
N ASP A 568 26.58 -9.71 14.91
CA ASP A 568 27.37 -9.76 16.15
C ASP A 568 27.85 -8.36 16.58
N GLY A 569 28.26 -7.53 15.62
CA GLY A 569 28.66 -6.16 15.87
C GLY A 569 27.52 -5.30 16.42
N PHE A 570 26.35 -5.35 15.77
CA PHE A 570 25.20 -4.56 16.17
C PHE A 570 24.62 -5.03 17.52
N LYS A 571 24.58 -6.34 17.73
CA LYS A 571 24.19 -6.93 19.02
C LYS A 571 25.08 -6.43 20.15
N LYS A 572 26.41 -6.51 19.98
CA LYS A 572 27.35 -6.02 20.99
C LYS A 572 27.08 -4.55 21.32
N ARG A 573 26.85 -3.72 20.31
CA ARG A 573 26.49 -2.31 20.49
C ARG A 573 25.21 -2.12 21.33
N LEU A 574 24.15 -2.86 21.03
CA LEU A 574 22.91 -2.80 21.82
C LEU A 574 23.12 -3.25 23.27
N HIS A 575 23.93 -4.28 23.50
CA HIS A 575 24.31 -4.72 24.84
C HIS A 575 25.09 -3.65 25.60
N ASP A 576 26.09 -3.03 24.95
CA ASP A 576 26.92 -1.99 25.57
C ASP A 576 26.06 -0.75 25.93
N LEU A 577 25.13 -0.36 25.05
CA LEU A 577 24.17 0.71 25.29
C LEU A 577 23.19 0.39 26.44
N ALA A 578 22.67 -0.85 26.47
CA ALA A 578 21.80 -1.32 27.54
C ALA A 578 22.52 -1.35 28.89
N GLU A 579 23.74 -1.87 28.94
CA GLU A 579 24.59 -1.84 30.13
C GLU A 579 24.81 -0.41 30.62
N ALA A 580 25.21 0.50 29.74
CA ALA A 580 25.43 1.90 30.10
C ALA A 580 24.17 2.57 30.66
N LYS A 581 23.01 2.34 30.02
CA LYS A 581 21.70 2.88 30.46
C LYS A 581 21.30 2.32 31.83
N LEU A 582 21.41 1.01 32.04
CA LEU A 582 21.08 0.35 33.31
C LEU A 582 22.02 0.74 34.45
N LYS A 583 23.34 0.81 34.18
CA LYS A 583 24.33 1.28 35.16
C LYS A 583 24.03 2.72 35.57
N LYS A 584 23.78 3.61 34.61
CA LYS A 584 23.44 5.01 34.91
C LYS A 584 22.15 5.12 35.73
N LYS A 585 21.06 4.48 35.29
CA LYS A 585 19.76 4.48 35.98
C LYS A 585 19.87 3.97 37.42
N THR A 586 20.58 2.87 37.63
CA THR A 586 20.78 2.26 38.96
C THR A 586 21.68 3.14 39.83
N LYS A 587 22.77 3.67 39.27
CA LYS A 587 23.68 4.58 39.97
C LYS A 587 22.97 5.82 40.48
N ASP A 588 22.13 6.43 39.64
CA ASP A 588 21.37 7.63 39.99
C ASP A 588 20.27 7.32 41.02
N LYS A 589 19.58 6.18 40.89
CA LYS A 589 18.51 5.76 41.80
C LYS A 589 19.00 5.45 43.22
N TYR A 590 20.18 4.86 43.36
CA TYR A 590 20.73 4.41 44.65
C TYR A 590 21.97 5.19 45.12
N PHE A 591 22.34 6.27 44.43
CA PHE A 591 23.51 7.11 44.72
C PHE A 591 24.82 6.29 44.82
N LEU A 592 25.04 5.42 43.84
CA LEU A 592 26.19 4.51 43.83
C LEU A 592 27.47 5.19 43.32
N THR A 593 28.62 4.74 43.80
CA THR A 593 29.92 5.03 43.16
C THR A 593 30.14 4.13 41.94
N ASN A 594 31.14 4.43 41.10
CA ASN A 594 31.46 3.56 39.97
C ASN A 594 31.85 2.16 40.45
N THR A 595 32.69 2.06 41.48
CA THR A 595 33.13 0.79 42.08
C THR A 595 31.96 -0.04 42.61
N GLU A 596 31.01 0.61 43.29
CA GLU A 596 29.80 -0.05 43.79
C GLU A 596 28.91 -0.55 42.65
N MET A 597 28.72 0.26 41.60
CA MET A 597 27.91 -0.15 40.45
C MET A 597 28.56 -1.31 39.68
N ASP A 598 29.88 -1.30 39.51
CA ASP A 598 30.58 -2.39 38.83
C ASP A 598 30.52 -3.70 39.64
N LEU A 599 30.65 -3.62 40.97
CA LEU A 599 30.41 -4.77 41.86
C LEU A 599 28.99 -5.31 41.72
N LEU A 600 27.99 -4.42 41.77
CA LEU A 600 26.59 -4.79 41.62
C LEU A 600 26.32 -5.43 40.25
N TRP A 601 26.93 -4.89 39.20
CA TRP A 601 26.85 -5.43 37.84
C TRP A 601 27.45 -6.83 37.78
N GLU A 602 28.66 -7.04 38.32
CA GLU A 602 29.32 -8.34 38.42
C GLU A 602 28.42 -9.35 39.15
N MET A 603 27.91 -8.98 40.33
CA MET A 603 26.98 -9.81 41.11
C MET A 603 25.74 -10.18 40.29
N SER A 604 25.18 -9.23 39.53
CA SER A 604 24.01 -9.51 38.70
C SER A 604 24.29 -10.57 37.64
N ARG A 605 25.49 -10.60 37.05
CA ARG A 605 25.87 -11.58 36.01
C ARG A 605 26.07 -13.00 36.54
N LEU A 606 26.28 -13.15 37.85
CA LEU A 606 26.38 -14.45 38.53
C LEU A 606 25.00 -15.07 38.82
N THR A 607 23.93 -14.27 38.78
CA THR A 607 22.57 -14.80 38.93
C THR A 607 22.13 -15.61 37.70
N LYS A 608 21.19 -16.54 37.90
CA LYS A 608 20.61 -17.32 36.79
C LYS A 608 19.92 -16.46 35.73
N VAL A 609 19.24 -15.40 36.15
CA VAL A 609 18.44 -14.54 35.26
C VAL A 609 19.26 -13.41 34.66
N LYS A 610 20.43 -13.11 35.25
CA LYS A 610 21.35 -12.07 34.80
C LYS A 610 20.65 -10.72 34.72
N GLU A 611 20.13 -10.26 35.86
CA GLU A 611 19.46 -8.97 35.98
C GLU A 611 19.92 -8.20 37.20
N VAL A 612 20.14 -6.90 37.03
CA VAL A 612 20.51 -6.02 38.14
C VAL A 612 19.38 -5.93 39.17
N GLU A 613 18.12 -5.83 38.71
CA GLU A 613 16.94 -5.67 39.57
C GLU A 613 16.82 -6.81 40.60
N GLN A 614 17.24 -8.03 40.24
CA GLN A 614 17.19 -9.18 41.16
C GLN A 614 18.15 -9.08 42.33
N ILE A 615 19.29 -8.42 42.13
CA ILE A 615 20.25 -8.19 43.21
C ILE A 615 19.77 -7.04 44.11
N ILE A 616 19.24 -5.96 43.53
CA ILE A 616 18.85 -4.76 44.29
C ILE A 616 17.51 -4.86 45.02
N THR A 617 16.63 -5.80 44.65
CA THR A 617 15.33 -5.97 45.32
C THR A 617 15.28 -7.17 46.26
N LYS A 618 16.10 -8.20 46.02
CA LYS A 618 16.06 -9.45 46.79
C LYS A 618 17.33 -9.63 47.60
N VAL A 619 17.26 -9.28 48.89
CA VAL A 619 18.33 -9.53 49.89
C VAL A 619 18.89 -10.94 49.81
N ALA A 620 18.02 -11.95 49.68
CA ALA A 620 18.45 -13.35 49.62
C ALA A 620 19.40 -13.61 48.44
N ASN A 621 19.15 -12.99 47.28
CA ASN A 621 20.00 -13.13 46.11
C ASN A 621 21.33 -12.38 46.32
N PHE A 622 21.28 -11.17 46.86
CA PHE A 622 22.48 -10.39 47.18
C PHE A 622 23.42 -11.17 48.11
N GLU A 623 22.88 -11.73 49.21
CA GLU A 623 23.67 -12.46 50.19
C GLU A 623 24.17 -13.81 49.67
N LEU A 624 23.39 -14.51 48.83
CA LEU A 624 23.81 -15.75 48.20
C LEU A 624 25.02 -15.53 47.26
N ILE A 625 24.92 -14.56 46.36
CA ILE A 625 25.97 -14.25 45.37
C ILE A 625 27.22 -13.69 46.02
N LEU A 626 27.10 -13.01 47.16
CA LEU A 626 28.24 -12.48 47.90
C LEU A 626 29.25 -13.59 48.30
N SER A 627 28.78 -14.82 48.48
CA SER A 627 29.65 -15.98 48.75
C SER A 627 30.38 -16.52 47.51
N GLU A 628 29.94 -16.14 46.31
CA GLU A 628 30.50 -16.59 45.02
C GLU A 628 31.52 -15.60 44.43
N LEU A 629 31.60 -14.38 44.97
CA LEU A 629 32.55 -13.36 44.53
C LEU A 629 34.00 -13.77 44.83
N GLN A 630 34.87 -13.66 43.81
CA GLN A 630 36.30 -13.93 43.93
C GLN A 630 37.10 -12.62 44.06
N ASN A 631 38.32 -12.70 44.60
CA ASN A 631 39.28 -11.58 44.66
C ASN A 631 38.71 -10.30 45.33
N ILE A 632 38.21 -10.41 46.56
CA ILE A 632 37.73 -9.26 47.34
C ILE A 632 38.93 -8.57 48.02
N ASP A 633 39.35 -7.43 47.48
CA ASP A 633 40.32 -6.53 48.11
C ASP A 633 39.63 -5.54 49.07
N GLU A 634 40.41 -4.68 49.74
CA GLU A 634 39.89 -3.73 50.73
C GLU A 634 38.88 -2.74 50.12
N ALA A 635 39.14 -2.23 48.92
CA ALA A 635 38.24 -1.32 48.23
C ALA A 635 36.91 -2.00 47.83
N ARG A 636 36.95 -3.24 47.34
CA ARG A 636 35.75 -4.04 47.03
C ARG A 636 34.97 -4.38 48.29
N LEU A 637 35.66 -4.65 49.40
CA LEU A 637 35.04 -4.91 50.70
C LEU A 637 34.25 -3.69 51.19
N GLU A 638 34.86 -2.50 51.13
CA GLU A 638 34.19 -1.24 51.48
C GLU A 638 32.98 -0.98 50.57
N GLY A 639 33.12 -1.21 49.27
CA GLY A 639 32.03 -1.11 48.31
C GLY A 639 30.85 -2.03 48.63
N LEU A 640 31.11 -3.30 49.00
CA LEU A 640 30.05 -4.26 49.38
C LEU A 640 29.32 -3.86 50.66
N VAL A 641 30.04 -3.33 51.66
CA VAL A 641 29.43 -2.82 52.90
C VAL A 641 28.53 -1.62 52.58
N SER A 642 29.02 -0.68 51.78
CA SER A 642 28.25 0.49 51.38
C SER A 642 27.02 0.12 50.55
N LEU A 643 27.14 -0.83 49.61
CA LEU A 643 26.02 -1.34 48.82
C LEU A 643 24.91 -1.90 49.70
N ARG A 644 25.25 -2.75 50.68
CA ARG A 644 24.26 -3.34 51.60
C ARG A 644 23.50 -2.26 52.38
N GLU A 645 24.19 -1.19 52.77
CA GLU A 645 23.59 -0.04 53.44
C GLU A 645 22.66 0.74 52.50
N LYS A 646 23.14 1.14 51.32
CA LYS A 646 22.37 1.92 50.34
C LYS A 646 21.14 1.18 49.81
N LEU A 647 21.21 -0.15 49.71
CA LEU A 647 20.08 -1.00 49.32
C LEU A 647 19.10 -1.29 50.47
N ASN A 648 19.35 -0.80 51.69
CA ASN A 648 18.57 -1.08 52.90
C ASN A 648 18.45 -2.60 53.20
N PHE A 649 19.54 -3.34 52.97
CA PHE A 649 19.66 -4.78 53.17
C PHE A 649 20.21 -5.15 54.55
N ASN A 650 19.88 -4.33 55.54
CA ASN A 650 20.31 -4.50 56.91
C ASN A 650 19.15 -4.32 57.89
N SER A 651 19.41 -4.58 59.16
CA SER A 651 18.42 -4.63 60.23
C SER A 651 17.75 -3.29 60.56
N GLU A 652 18.22 -2.16 60.01
CA GLU A 652 17.50 -0.88 60.12
C GLU A 652 16.25 -0.82 59.23
N ASN A 653 16.16 -1.68 58.21
CA ASN A 653 14.95 -1.80 57.41
C ASN A 653 13.86 -2.50 58.24
N PRO A 654 12.75 -1.83 58.61
CA PRO A 654 11.73 -2.41 59.48
C PRO A 654 10.97 -3.58 58.83
N LYS A 655 11.03 -3.70 57.50
CA LYS A 655 10.38 -4.77 56.73
C LYS A 655 11.30 -5.98 56.49
N LEU A 656 12.58 -5.88 56.85
CA LEU A 656 13.55 -6.96 56.63
C LEU A 656 13.56 -7.94 57.80
N ILE A 657 13.29 -9.21 57.52
CA ILE A 657 13.54 -10.30 58.47
C ILE A 657 15.03 -10.65 58.41
N VAL A 658 15.72 -10.49 59.53
CA VAL A 658 17.15 -10.80 59.61
C VAL A 658 17.34 -12.32 59.63
N THR A 659 18.00 -12.84 58.61
CA THR A 659 18.21 -14.27 58.37
C THR A 659 19.67 -14.68 58.57
N ASN A 660 20.61 -13.75 58.36
CA ASN A 660 22.04 -13.97 58.58
C ASN A 660 22.63 -12.83 59.44
N SER A 661 23.80 -13.05 60.05
CA SER A 661 24.42 -12.00 60.87
C SER A 661 25.13 -10.90 60.06
N ARG A 662 25.26 -11.05 58.73
CA ARG A 662 25.81 -10.03 57.82
C ARG A 662 24.83 -8.86 57.59
N GLN A 663 23.54 -9.08 57.87
CA GLN A 663 22.48 -8.08 57.81
C GLN A 663 22.38 -7.21 59.07
N VAL A 664 23.18 -7.45 60.12
CA VAL A 664 23.15 -6.61 61.33
C VAL A 664 23.67 -5.21 61.00
N ALA A 665 22.88 -4.18 61.27
CA ALA A 665 23.27 -2.80 60.97
C ALA A 665 24.36 -2.27 61.92
N VAL A 666 25.18 -1.36 61.42
CA VAL A 666 26.14 -0.60 62.23
C VAL A 666 25.38 0.22 63.28
N GLY A 667 25.93 0.33 64.49
CA GLY A 667 25.27 0.97 65.63
C GLY A 667 24.32 0.07 66.42
N THR A 668 24.01 -1.13 65.93
CA THR A 668 23.17 -2.09 66.67
C THR A 668 23.86 -2.50 67.98
N LEU A 669 23.12 -2.43 69.08
CA LEU A 669 23.57 -2.92 70.39
C LEU A 669 23.41 -4.45 70.45
N LEU A 670 24.51 -5.14 70.70
CA LEU A 670 24.58 -6.58 70.86
C LEU A 670 24.74 -6.93 72.33
N LYS A 671 23.94 -7.89 72.79
CA LYS A 671 24.12 -8.60 74.05
C LYS A 671 24.82 -9.91 73.77
N ILE A 672 26.06 -10.04 74.22
CA ILE A 672 26.94 -11.17 73.91
C ILE A 672 27.12 -12.01 75.17
N SER A 673 26.59 -13.22 75.15
CA SER A 673 26.79 -14.23 76.19
C SER A 673 27.85 -15.24 75.76
N GLY A 674 28.86 -15.49 76.59
CA GLY A 674 29.91 -16.46 76.30
C GLY A 674 30.28 -17.33 77.49
N ILE A 675 30.80 -18.53 77.21
CA ILE A 675 31.36 -19.46 78.20
C ILE A 675 32.87 -19.21 78.27
N ILE A 676 33.37 -18.91 79.47
CA ILE A 676 34.81 -18.69 79.70
C ILE A 676 35.53 -20.04 79.63
N SER A 677 36.57 -20.11 78.82
CA SER A 677 37.42 -21.29 78.68
C SER A 677 37.89 -21.79 80.05
N GLY A 678 37.44 -22.99 80.45
CA GLY A 678 37.75 -23.62 81.74
C GLY A 678 36.77 -23.37 82.90
N SER A 679 35.62 -22.70 82.69
CA SER A 679 34.57 -22.57 83.71
C SER A 679 33.15 -22.65 83.12
N ASN A 680 32.21 -23.31 83.81
CA ASN A 680 30.79 -23.36 83.44
C ASN A 680 30.01 -22.05 83.71
N LYS A 681 30.70 -20.94 84.04
CA LYS A 681 30.05 -19.65 84.30
C LYS A 681 29.87 -18.88 82.99
N GLN A 682 28.62 -18.70 82.60
CA GLN A 682 28.22 -17.81 81.51
C GLN A 682 28.37 -16.35 81.97
N LYS A 683 29.01 -15.52 81.14
CA LYS A 683 29.05 -14.06 81.35
C LYS A 683 28.47 -13.36 80.14
N GLU A 684 27.79 -12.26 80.42
CA GLU A 684 27.18 -11.39 79.42
C GLU A 684 27.92 -10.06 79.38
N ILE A 685 28.12 -9.54 78.17
CA ILE A 685 28.72 -8.23 77.92
C ILE A 685 27.90 -7.51 76.85
N GLU A 686 27.95 -6.18 76.85
CA GLU A 686 27.35 -5.35 75.81
C GLU A 686 28.42 -4.85 74.83
N ALA A 687 28.08 -4.90 73.54
CA ALA A 687 28.95 -4.41 72.49
C ALA A 687 28.15 -3.69 71.40
N THR A 688 28.72 -2.66 70.80
CA THR A 688 28.09 -1.94 69.69
C THR A 688 28.78 -2.31 68.39
N VAL A 689 28.01 -2.68 67.36
CA VAL A 689 28.55 -2.95 66.02
C VAL A 689 29.16 -1.68 65.45
N GLN A 690 30.44 -1.72 65.10
CA GLN A 690 31.15 -0.60 64.46
C GLN A 690 31.29 -0.81 62.96
N LEU A 691 31.56 -2.04 62.51
CA LEU A 691 31.63 -2.40 61.09
C LEU A 691 31.05 -3.80 60.91
N ASN A 692 30.32 -4.01 59.81
CA ASN A 692 29.80 -5.32 59.45
C ASN A 692 30.24 -5.68 58.03
N THR A 693 31.38 -6.35 57.91
CA THR A 693 31.97 -6.74 56.62
C THR A 693 31.46 -8.10 56.17
N PRO A 694 31.62 -8.50 54.89
CA PRO A 694 31.42 -9.90 54.45
C PRO A 694 32.06 -10.99 55.32
N ASN A 695 33.22 -10.69 55.92
CA ASN A 695 34.07 -11.67 56.59
C ASN A 695 33.85 -11.72 58.12
N PHE A 696 33.71 -10.55 58.75
CA PHE A 696 33.56 -10.43 60.20
C PHE A 696 32.67 -9.25 60.61
N ILE A 697 32.04 -9.37 61.77
CA ILE A 697 31.44 -8.26 62.52
C ILE A 697 32.49 -7.70 63.47
N PHE A 698 32.77 -6.41 63.38
CA PHE A 698 33.65 -5.70 64.29
C PHE A 698 32.83 -4.96 65.32
N VAL A 699 33.12 -5.21 66.60
CA VAL A 699 32.36 -4.65 67.71
C VAL A 699 33.28 -3.85 68.65
N ASN A 700 32.71 -2.79 69.21
CA ASN A 700 33.34 -2.03 70.29
C ASN A 700 32.69 -2.44 71.61
N ILE A 701 33.53 -2.77 72.61
CA ILE A 701 33.10 -3.17 73.94
C ILE A 701 33.44 -2.02 74.88
N SER A 702 32.45 -1.51 75.60
CA SER A 702 32.52 -0.26 76.39
C SER A 702 33.48 -0.31 77.59
N SER A 703 33.84 -1.50 78.08
CA SER A 703 34.70 -1.69 79.25
C SER A 703 35.97 -2.50 78.92
N THR A 704 37.12 -2.02 79.38
CA THR A 704 38.42 -2.72 79.26
C THR A 704 38.45 -4.04 80.03
N ALA A 705 37.64 -4.18 81.09
CA ALA A 705 37.47 -5.44 81.81
C ALA A 705 36.68 -6.48 80.97
N ASP A 706 35.66 -6.02 80.24
CA ASP A 706 34.82 -6.87 79.40
C ASP A 706 35.51 -7.30 78.10
N SER A 707 36.39 -6.45 77.55
CA SER A 707 37.25 -6.81 76.42
C SER A 707 38.19 -7.98 76.76
N LYS A 708 38.81 -7.98 77.96
CA LYS A 708 39.63 -9.11 78.44
C LYS A 708 38.83 -10.38 78.74
N ILE A 709 37.52 -10.24 79.00
CA ILE A 709 36.61 -11.37 79.21
C ILE A 709 36.21 -11.97 77.85
N PHE A 710 35.94 -11.12 76.86
CA PHE A 710 35.59 -11.53 75.50
C PHE A 710 36.66 -12.43 74.86
N GLU A 711 37.94 -12.08 75.02
CA GLU A 711 39.07 -12.89 74.51
C GLU A 711 39.14 -14.31 75.12
N LYS A 712 38.48 -14.54 76.25
CA LYS A 712 38.46 -15.86 76.93
C LYS A 712 37.25 -16.71 76.56
N PHE A 713 36.31 -16.20 75.76
CA PHE A 713 35.13 -16.93 75.33
C PHE A 713 35.48 -17.99 74.28
N SER A 714 35.02 -19.22 74.49
CA SER A 714 35.17 -20.30 73.51
C SER A 714 34.02 -20.34 72.50
N SER A 715 32.86 -19.77 72.84
CA SER A 715 31.69 -19.65 71.98
C SER A 715 30.83 -18.45 72.40
N LEU A 716 30.13 -17.85 71.45
CA LEU A 716 29.28 -16.67 71.64
C LEU A 716 27.84 -17.01 71.30
N THR A 717 26.91 -16.59 72.15
CA THR A 717 25.49 -16.43 71.83
C THR A 717 25.22 -14.94 71.80
N VAL A 718 24.86 -14.42 70.63
CA VAL A 718 24.66 -13.00 70.38
C VAL A 718 23.17 -12.75 70.23
N CYS A 719 22.61 -11.90 71.08
CA CYS A 719 21.23 -11.43 71.01
C CYS A 719 21.22 -9.95 70.65
N PHE A 720 20.31 -9.53 69.79
CA PHE A 720 20.17 -8.11 69.44
C PHE A 720 18.74 -7.78 69.06
N ARG A 721 18.39 -6.52 69.28
CA ARG A 721 17.14 -5.94 68.82
C ARG A 721 17.48 -4.75 67.92
N PRO A 722 17.12 -4.80 66.63
CA PRO A 722 17.28 -3.64 65.76
C PRO A 722 16.39 -2.49 66.25
N LEU A 723 16.89 -1.26 66.16
CA LEU A 723 16.24 -0.06 66.71
C LEU A 723 14.82 0.14 66.18
N ARG A 724 14.61 -0.17 64.89
CA ARG A 724 13.35 0.06 64.18
C ARG A 724 12.48 -1.19 64.07
N GLN A 725 12.83 -2.27 64.78
CA GLN A 725 12.10 -3.54 64.77
C GLN A 725 11.59 -3.94 66.16
N LYS A 726 10.51 -4.72 66.17
CA LYS A 726 9.94 -5.32 67.40
C LYS A 726 10.44 -6.74 67.67
N MET A 727 11.19 -7.32 66.75
CA MET A 727 11.75 -8.66 66.86
C MET A 727 13.10 -8.63 67.61
N ILE A 728 13.32 -9.61 68.47
CA ILE A 728 14.62 -9.90 69.07
C ILE A 728 15.22 -11.11 68.36
N TYR A 729 16.43 -10.94 67.87
CA TYR A 729 17.16 -11.94 67.09
C TYR A 729 18.32 -12.53 67.89
N GLN A 730 18.63 -13.79 67.62
CA GLN A 730 19.72 -14.53 68.25
C GLN A 730 20.49 -15.38 67.25
N PHE A 731 21.82 -15.38 67.34
CA PHE A 731 22.68 -16.33 66.62
C PHE A 731 23.86 -16.80 67.47
N LYS A 732 24.47 -17.92 67.06
CA LYS A 732 25.69 -18.45 67.67
C LYS A 732 26.88 -18.14 66.77
N ALA A 733 27.98 -17.69 67.36
CA ALA A 733 29.20 -17.34 66.63
C ALA A 733 30.46 -17.70 67.44
N ALA A 734 31.62 -17.59 66.79
CA ALA A 734 32.92 -17.74 67.42
C ALA A 734 33.65 -16.39 67.48
N PRO A 735 34.37 -16.07 68.57
CA PRO A 735 35.26 -14.92 68.59
C PRO A 735 36.49 -15.20 67.70
N GLN A 736 36.97 -14.17 66.99
CA GLN A 736 38.09 -14.26 66.04
C GLN A 736 39.25 -13.34 66.46
N GLY A 737 39.27 -12.96 67.74
CA GLY A 737 40.26 -12.06 68.34
C GLY A 737 40.16 -10.62 67.85
N THR A 738 41.15 -9.82 68.24
CA THR A 738 41.20 -8.39 67.95
C THR A 738 41.73 -8.13 66.54
N GLY A 739 41.01 -7.33 65.76
CA GLY A 739 41.44 -6.87 64.44
C GLY A 739 42.59 -5.85 64.52
N THR A 740 43.21 -5.55 63.38
CA THR A 740 44.26 -4.52 63.24
C THR A 740 43.77 -3.12 63.64
N ASN A 741 42.46 -2.89 63.55
CA ASN A 741 41.75 -1.68 63.99
C ASN A 741 41.47 -1.63 65.51
N LYS A 742 42.02 -2.57 66.31
CA LYS A 742 41.78 -2.72 67.75
C LYS A 742 40.33 -3.03 68.15
N LEU A 743 39.46 -3.34 67.19
CA LEU A 743 38.09 -3.79 67.43
C LEU A 743 38.03 -5.32 67.55
N GLN A 744 37.11 -5.83 68.36
CA GLN A 744 36.93 -7.27 68.53
C GLN A 744 36.16 -7.85 67.34
N ARG A 745 36.59 -9.01 66.82
CA ARG A 745 35.97 -9.67 65.65
C ARG A 745 35.10 -10.83 66.07
N ILE A 746 33.90 -10.89 65.48
CA ILE A 746 32.95 -11.99 65.60
C ILE A 746 32.77 -12.63 64.22
N ALA A 747 32.85 -13.96 64.15
CA ALA A 747 32.56 -14.71 62.94
C ALA A 747 31.08 -14.60 62.56
N HIS A 748 30.77 -14.65 61.26
CA HIS A 748 29.38 -14.68 60.81
C HIS A 748 28.68 -15.99 61.14
N ALA A 749 27.36 -15.90 61.26
CA ALA A 749 26.45 -17.01 61.33
C ALA A 749 25.50 -16.94 60.14
N ASP A 750 25.37 -18.04 59.41
CA ASP A 750 24.51 -18.13 58.22
C ASP A 750 23.03 -18.29 58.58
N ALA A 751 22.72 -18.47 59.87
CA ALA A 751 21.37 -18.55 60.39
C ALA A 751 21.19 -17.71 61.66
N VAL A 752 20.17 -16.86 61.66
CA VAL A 752 19.70 -16.06 62.79
C VAL A 752 18.27 -16.50 63.14
N LYS A 753 17.98 -16.66 64.43
CA LYS A 753 16.64 -17.05 64.93
C LYS A 753 15.94 -15.85 65.54
N ILE A 754 14.63 -15.75 65.34
CA ILE A 754 13.77 -14.85 66.14
C ILE A 754 13.48 -15.59 67.44
N ILE A 755 13.77 -14.94 68.58
CA ILE A 755 13.56 -15.52 69.91
C ILE A 755 12.39 -14.88 70.66
N GLU A 756 12.00 -13.66 70.27
CA GLU A 756 10.92 -12.92 70.92
C GLU A 756 10.37 -11.85 69.95
N GLU A 757 9.07 -11.58 70.01
CA GLU A 757 8.39 -10.48 69.32
C GLU A 757 7.69 -9.60 70.37
N LEU A 758 7.95 -8.29 70.34
CA LEU A 758 7.51 -7.32 71.35
C LEU A 758 6.23 -6.56 71.03
#